data_AF-A0AAD5UDE6-F1
#
_entry.id   AF-A0AAD5UDE6-F1
#
_cell.length_a   1.000
_cell.length_b   1.000
_cell.length_c   1.000
_cell.angle_alpha   90.00
_cell.angle_beta   90.00
_cell.angle_gamma   90.00
#
_symmetry.space_group_name_H-M   'P 1'
#
loop_
_entity.id
_entity.type
_entity.pdbx_description
1 polymer ?
#
loop_
_entity_poly.entity_id
_entity_poly.type
_entity_poly.pdbx_seq_one_letter_code
_entity_poly.pdbx_strand_id
1 'polypeptide(L)'
;MAALYSQKETELIDFYQDLEQFIAEQSHKRNVGIPNLNEFYKHMQELKKLITKENAIEHDGNEGNAFGFVALILKKATSVKSVTLNNDCIRQSNIEIFAEALIENTLIESVNLTGALSLTRNYITFDIIRRIMEDFFKFDVLYVLNITDIDDKIIVNARQHYLFNKFKKENPVLNEQLVSKVNEAFEFYVNKRFGKDGQNPLANWDLFVAEAPRSKEATENPKFGLYLKTAQSALESITSGKEGKIDLEKFYNGTQDVLSLWLDSQFSNTVTDPQIFRDFAAYWEEDYFNDMDTLNVKRPDVLVRVSEYVPEIVTYVEKIIANGYAYEAKGSVYFDTSKFSKAEGHAYAKLQPWSAGNAKLIEDEEGELADSTGKRTPFDFALWKNSKPGEPAWDSPWGKGRPGWHIECSVMASEILGDKMDIHTGGIDLAFPHHDNELAQAEQWVNYFLHAGHLHIENLKMSKSLKNFITIKEALKSNSAAQIRIMFLLHQWNAVLDYSSGSLNEAKTVENAIQNFLATVKAVVQEQKFESRESTGKHNYGPAEAALLKALAEKQHGVRAALADSFNTPGAMAEIRALITQGNTYYNEKQKSKLKPNAMVLNKVATYITKILTTFGVFEDNNPVIGSFGSTKSSSNRDEILLPVLQTMSTFRDSVRKLAQEKADPKNILALCDKLRDEDLIEHGISLEDREGNYFLNIDGKALIKLVDRNILQQQRNEKLEKEAQKLREKQERIAAEAARLAERLEKGKTPPSELFKTAEYSEWDEQGLPTKDKDGVEVSKSKKKGLKKEFDRQVKLHEEYLASLAK
;
A
#
# COMPACT_ATOMS: atom_id res chain seq x y z
N MET A 1 -24.09 -38.71 41.89
CA MET A 1 -23.02 -38.79 40.86
C MET A 1 -23.37 -39.81 39.78
N ALA A 2 -23.40 -41.13 40.06
CA ALA A 2 -23.76 -42.14 39.04
C ALA A 2 -25.15 -41.91 38.37
N ALA A 3 -26.17 -41.50 39.15
CA ALA A 3 -27.48 -41.14 38.59
C ALA A 3 -27.47 -39.85 37.74
N LEU A 4 -26.60 -38.89 38.08
CA LEU A 4 -26.38 -37.66 37.31
C LEU A 4 -25.61 -37.95 36.01
N TYR A 5 -24.73 -38.95 36.02
CA TYR A 5 -24.03 -39.46 34.84
C TYR A 5 -24.99 -40.17 33.88
N SER A 6 -25.83 -41.08 34.38
CA SER A 6 -26.83 -41.80 33.57
C SER A 6 -27.89 -40.86 32.97
N GLN A 7 -28.28 -39.81 33.68
CA GLN A 7 -29.23 -38.81 33.18
C GLN A 7 -28.65 -37.97 32.03
N LYS A 8 -27.38 -37.55 32.13
CA LYS A 8 -26.69 -36.81 31.06
C LYS A 8 -26.33 -37.67 29.84
N GLU A 9 -26.10 -38.96 30.05
CA GLU A 9 -25.87 -39.93 28.97
C GLU A 9 -27.15 -40.16 28.14
N THR A 10 -28.30 -40.22 28.81
CA THR A 10 -29.61 -40.33 28.15
C THR A 10 -29.93 -39.06 27.35
N GLU A 11 -29.67 -37.87 27.90
CA GLU A 11 -29.84 -36.59 27.19
C GLU A 11 -28.93 -36.47 25.95
N LEU A 12 -27.72 -37.04 25.99
CA LEU A 12 -26.80 -37.04 24.86
C LEU A 12 -27.24 -37.99 23.73
N ILE A 13 -27.83 -39.13 24.10
CA ILE A 13 -28.41 -40.10 23.15
C ILE A 13 -29.67 -39.52 22.50
N ASP A 14 -30.53 -38.87 23.28
CA ASP A 14 -31.75 -38.24 22.77
C ASP A 14 -31.40 -37.09 21.80
N PHE A 15 -30.42 -36.24 22.16
CA PHE A 15 -29.91 -35.21 21.25
C PHE A 15 -29.33 -35.79 19.95
N TYR A 16 -28.67 -36.95 20.02
CA TYR A 16 -28.12 -37.62 18.83
C TYR A 16 -29.24 -38.15 17.92
N GLN A 17 -30.31 -38.70 18.50
CA GLN A 17 -31.48 -39.19 17.75
C GLN A 17 -32.24 -38.04 17.09
N ASP A 18 -32.45 -36.92 17.80
CA ASP A 18 -33.07 -35.71 17.27
C ASP A 18 -32.27 -35.11 16.11
N LEU A 19 -30.93 -35.14 16.20
CA LEU A 19 -30.03 -34.66 15.16
C LEU A 19 -30.02 -35.59 13.93
N GLU A 20 -30.03 -36.92 14.12
CA GLU A 20 -30.16 -37.88 13.00
C GLU A 20 -31.50 -37.70 12.27
N GLN A 21 -32.60 -37.47 13.01
CA GLN A 21 -33.92 -37.24 12.45
C GLN A 21 -33.98 -35.91 11.68
N PHE A 22 -33.45 -34.83 12.25
CA PHE A 22 -33.36 -33.53 11.58
C PHE A 22 -32.58 -33.62 10.26
N ILE A 23 -31.44 -34.32 10.25
CA ILE A 23 -30.62 -34.47 9.03
C ILE A 23 -31.32 -35.32 7.97
N ALA A 24 -32.01 -36.40 8.38
CA ALA A 24 -32.80 -37.23 7.47
C ALA A 24 -33.90 -36.41 6.77
N GLU A 25 -34.59 -35.55 7.53
CA GLU A 25 -35.62 -34.63 7.02
C GLU A 25 -35.05 -33.57 6.05
N GLN A 26 -33.84 -33.06 6.30
CA GLN A 26 -33.19 -32.09 5.42
C GLN A 26 -32.63 -32.74 4.13
N SER A 27 -32.11 -33.97 4.20
CA SER A 27 -31.59 -34.69 3.03
C SER A 27 -32.69 -35.03 2.01
N HIS A 28 -33.92 -35.27 2.48
CA HIS A 28 -35.05 -35.59 1.62
C HIS A 28 -35.60 -34.37 0.87
N LYS A 29 -35.35 -33.14 1.38
CA LYS A 29 -35.89 -31.89 0.83
C LYS A 29 -34.98 -31.19 -0.19
N ARG A 30 -33.70 -31.58 -0.32
CA ARG A 30 -32.76 -30.94 -1.25
C ARG A 30 -31.93 -31.97 -1.98
N ASN A 31 -32.26 -32.18 -3.25
CA ASN A 31 -31.51 -33.00 -4.20
C ASN A 31 -30.22 -32.26 -4.65
N VAL A 32 -29.34 -31.92 -3.70
CA VAL A 32 -28.09 -31.21 -3.94
C VAL A 32 -26.98 -31.89 -3.14
N GLY A 33 -26.03 -32.51 -3.83
CA GLY A 33 -24.84 -33.07 -3.21
C GLY A 33 -23.97 -31.95 -2.64
N ILE A 34 -24.02 -31.76 -1.33
CA ILE A 34 -23.14 -30.84 -0.60
C ILE A 34 -21.88 -31.63 -0.19
N PRO A 35 -20.67 -31.31 -0.70
CA PRO A 35 -19.44 -32.05 -0.39
C PRO A 35 -19.14 -32.14 1.12
N ASN A 36 -19.50 -31.11 1.89
CA ASN A 36 -19.33 -31.06 3.34
C ASN A 36 -20.29 -31.96 4.14
N LEU A 37 -21.41 -32.41 3.56
CA LEU A 37 -22.34 -33.29 4.28
C LEU A 37 -21.76 -34.69 4.45
N ASN A 38 -21.06 -35.19 3.42
CA ASN A 38 -20.42 -36.52 3.47
C ASN A 38 -19.23 -36.54 4.44
N GLU A 39 -18.46 -35.46 4.54
CA GLU A 39 -17.36 -35.33 5.49
C GLU A 39 -17.89 -35.15 6.93
N PHE A 40 -18.99 -34.42 7.11
CA PHE A 40 -19.71 -34.35 8.37
C PHE A 40 -20.28 -35.71 8.79
N TYR A 41 -20.90 -36.46 7.86
CA TYR A 41 -21.36 -37.83 8.10
C TYR A 41 -20.20 -38.76 8.50
N LYS A 42 -19.03 -38.60 7.89
CA LYS A 42 -17.84 -39.38 8.23
C LYS A 42 -17.35 -39.10 9.65
N HIS A 43 -17.28 -37.82 10.07
CA HIS A 43 -16.94 -37.44 11.44
C HIS A 43 -17.99 -37.92 12.46
N MET A 44 -19.28 -37.88 12.10
CA MET A 44 -20.38 -38.37 12.93
C MET A 44 -20.33 -39.91 13.12
N GLN A 45 -19.96 -40.66 12.09
CA GLN A 45 -19.75 -42.11 12.18
C GLN A 45 -18.52 -42.48 13.01
N GLU A 46 -17.46 -41.67 12.98
CA GLU A 46 -16.31 -41.82 13.87
C GLU A 46 -16.65 -41.52 15.32
N LEU A 47 -17.48 -40.49 15.58
CA LEU A 47 -17.99 -40.19 16.91
C LEU A 47 -18.85 -41.35 17.45
N LYS A 48 -19.75 -41.89 16.62
CA LYS A 48 -20.61 -43.04 16.96
C LYS A 48 -19.76 -44.26 17.36
N LYS A 49 -18.68 -44.52 16.62
CA LYS A 49 -17.72 -45.60 16.92
C LYS A 49 -16.94 -45.38 18.22
N LEU A 50 -16.59 -44.13 18.56
CA LEU A 50 -15.89 -43.79 19.80
C LEU A 50 -16.80 -43.95 21.02
N ILE A 51 -18.03 -43.46 20.94
CA ILE A 51 -19.05 -43.60 22.00
C ILE A 51 -19.38 -45.09 22.23
N THR A 52 -19.45 -45.91 21.19
CA THR A 52 -19.66 -47.37 21.36
C THR A 52 -18.40 -48.13 21.82
N LYS A 53 -17.19 -47.58 21.65
CA LYS A 53 -15.94 -48.21 22.12
C LYS A 53 -15.68 -47.97 23.61
N GLU A 54 -16.09 -46.84 24.15
CA GLU A 54 -15.93 -46.53 25.59
C GLU A 54 -16.89 -47.34 26.48
N ASN A 55 -17.98 -47.88 25.93
CA ASN A 55 -18.79 -48.90 26.62
C ASN A 55 -18.05 -50.24 26.85
N ALA A 56 -16.78 -50.36 26.45
CA ALA A 56 -15.97 -51.57 26.61
C ALA A 56 -14.66 -51.36 27.39
N ILE A 57 -14.42 -50.19 27.99
CA ILE A 57 -13.18 -49.94 28.77
C ILE A 57 -13.55 -49.48 30.18
N GLU A 58 -13.56 -50.43 31.11
CA GLU A 58 -13.50 -50.15 32.55
C GLU A 58 -12.17 -49.47 32.91
N HIS A 59 -12.29 -48.46 33.77
CA HIS A 59 -11.26 -47.94 34.67
C HIS A 59 -9.85 -47.66 34.09
N ASP A 60 -9.62 -46.43 33.63
CA ASP A 60 -8.41 -45.70 34.03
C ASP A 60 -8.52 -44.16 33.87
N GLY A 61 -8.82 -43.49 34.98
CA GLY A 61 -8.17 -42.28 35.48
C GLY A 61 -7.84 -41.05 34.61
N ASN A 62 -8.43 -40.82 33.43
CA ASN A 62 -8.09 -39.63 32.64
C ASN A 62 -9.32 -38.87 32.09
N GLU A 63 -9.99 -38.12 32.97
CA GLU A 63 -11.22 -37.32 32.70
C GLU A 63 -11.02 -36.08 31.79
N GLY A 64 -9.92 -35.95 31.05
CA GLY A 64 -9.56 -34.69 30.36
C GLY A 64 -9.89 -34.58 28.86
N ASN A 65 -10.11 -35.68 28.13
CA ASN A 65 -10.01 -35.64 26.66
C ASN A 65 -11.35 -35.67 25.90
N ALA A 66 -12.40 -36.32 26.41
CA ALA A 66 -13.67 -36.45 25.69
C ALA A 66 -14.47 -35.13 25.64
N PHE A 67 -14.56 -34.41 26.78
CA PHE A 67 -15.22 -33.09 26.84
C PHE A 67 -14.47 -32.03 26.03
N GLY A 68 -13.14 -32.09 25.97
CA GLY A 68 -12.33 -31.20 25.13
C GLY A 68 -12.59 -31.41 23.64
N PHE A 69 -12.79 -32.66 23.22
CA PHE A 69 -13.08 -33.00 21.82
C PHE A 69 -14.53 -32.72 21.43
N VAL A 70 -15.50 -32.98 22.32
CA VAL A 70 -16.91 -32.59 22.13
C VAL A 70 -17.07 -31.08 22.12
N ALA A 71 -16.34 -30.33 22.96
CA ALA A 71 -16.30 -28.87 22.91
C ALA A 71 -15.65 -28.36 21.61
N LEU A 72 -14.61 -29.04 21.08
CA LEU A 72 -14.00 -28.70 19.79
C LEU A 72 -14.97 -28.95 18.62
N ILE A 73 -15.74 -30.04 18.67
CA ILE A 73 -16.76 -30.38 17.67
C ILE A 73 -17.96 -29.46 17.78
N LEU A 74 -18.45 -29.14 18.98
CA LEU A 74 -19.49 -28.13 19.20
C LEU A 74 -19.02 -26.74 18.79
N LYS A 75 -17.73 -26.40 18.95
CA LYS A 75 -17.15 -25.14 18.45
C LYS A 75 -17.03 -25.13 16.92
N LYS A 76 -16.85 -26.29 16.28
CA LYS A 76 -16.93 -26.47 14.81
C LYS A 76 -18.37 -26.60 14.28
N ALA A 77 -19.33 -27.01 15.11
CA ALA A 77 -20.75 -27.16 14.74
C ALA A 77 -21.54 -25.87 15.01
N THR A 78 -21.16 -25.09 16.02
CA THR A 78 -21.70 -23.73 16.27
C THR A 78 -21.02 -22.66 15.43
N SER A 79 -19.91 -22.96 14.73
CA SER A 79 -19.37 -22.09 13.67
C SER A 79 -20.24 -22.07 12.40
N VAL A 80 -21.39 -22.76 12.39
CA VAL A 80 -22.45 -22.57 11.40
C VAL A 80 -23.24 -21.30 11.73
N LYS A 81 -22.54 -20.15 11.71
CA LYS A 81 -23.09 -18.79 11.57
C LYS A 81 -22.06 -17.81 10.98
N SER A 82 -20.98 -18.28 10.37
CA SER A 82 -20.33 -17.54 9.28
C SER A 82 -20.86 -18.12 7.99
N VAL A 83 -21.70 -17.39 7.27
CA VAL A 83 -22.01 -17.74 5.88
C VAL A 83 -20.67 -17.64 5.13
N THR A 84 -20.04 -18.79 4.87
CA THR A 84 -18.94 -18.84 3.92
C THR A 84 -19.53 -18.45 2.57
N LEU A 85 -19.23 -17.25 2.12
CA LEU A 85 -19.53 -16.83 0.75
C LEU A 85 -18.62 -17.63 -0.17
N ASN A 86 -19.12 -18.78 -0.63
CA ASN A 86 -18.58 -19.43 -1.80
C ASN A 86 -19.11 -18.68 -3.02
N ASN A 87 -18.23 -18.31 -3.95
CA ASN A 87 -18.63 -17.59 -5.17
C ASN A 87 -19.72 -18.30 -5.99
N ASP A 88 -19.90 -19.62 -5.83
CA ASP A 88 -21.01 -20.38 -6.43
C ASP A 88 -22.41 -19.94 -5.93
N CYS A 89 -22.47 -19.17 -4.83
CA CYS A 89 -23.67 -18.54 -4.29
C CYS A 89 -24.01 -17.22 -5.00
N ILE A 90 -23.00 -16.50 -5.53
CA ILE A 90 -23.19 -15.25 -6.27
C ILE A 90 -23.37 -15.59 -7.75
N ARG A 91 -24.62 -15.84 -8.16
CA ARG A 91 -24.95 -16.30 -9.52
C ARG A 91 -25.14 -15.19 -10.55
N GLN A 92 -25.06 -13.92 -10.13
CA GLN A 92 -25.30 -12.77 -11.00
C GLN A 92 -23.99 -12.21 -11.57
N SER A 93 -24.02 -11.74 -12.82
CA SER A 93 -22.86 -11.06 -13.44
C SER A 93 -22.66 -9.64 -12.92
N ASN A 94 -23.74 -9.05 -12.40
CA ASN A 94 -23.79 -7.71 -11.82
C ASN A 94 -24.07 -7.86 -10.33
N ILE A 95 -23.33 -7.14 -9.50
CA ILE A 95 -23.45 -7.19 -8.05
C ILE A 95 -23.62 -5.78 -7.51
N GLU A 96 -24.66 -5.58 -6.72
CA GLU A 96 -24.95 -4.32 -6.06
C GLU A 96 -24.47 -4.35 -4.61
N ILE A 97 -23.63 -3.39 -4.24
CA ILE A 97 -23.08 -3.27 -2.89
C ILE A 97 -23.50 -1.93 -2.30
N PHE A 98 -24.13 -1.97 -1.13
CA PHE A 98 -24.38 -0.79 -0.30
C PHE A 98 -23.48 -0.79 0.94
N ALA A 99 -22.87 0.35 1.22
CA ALA A 99 -22.00 0.55 2.37
C ALA A 99 -22.32 1.88 3.04
N GLU A 100 -22.11 1.91 4.37
CA GLU A 100 -22.24 3.13 5.15
C GLU A 100 -20.87 3.77 5.45
N ALA A 101 -20.76 5.07 5.19
CA ALA A 101 -19.68 5.90 5.74
C ALA A 101 -20.21 6.80 6.86
N LEU A 102 -19.84 6.44 8.09
CA LEU A 102 -20.12 7.21 9.29
C LEU A 102 -19.12 8.37 9.43
N ILE A 103 -19.47 9.55 8.91
CA ILE A 103 -18.75 10.81 9.23
C ILE A 103 -18.87 11.13 10.73
N GLU A 104 -19.93 10.70 11.38
CA GLU A 104 -20.12 10.83 12.83
C GLU A 104 -18.90 10.31 13.63
N ASN A 105 -18.21 9.29 13.10
CA ASN A 105 -17.04 8.70 13.72
C ASN A 105 -15.68 9.26 13.24
N THR A 106 -15.65 10.20 12.28
CA THR A 106 -14.49 11.11 12.08
C THR A 106 -14.58 12.35 12.98
N LEU A 107 -15.76 12.68 13.51
CA LEU A 107 -15.94 13.76 14.47
C LEU A 107 -15.45 13.39 15.87
N ILE A 108 -14.49 14.14 16.37
CA ILE A 108 -14.01 13.99 17.74
C ILE A 108 -14.72 15.02 18.61
N GLU A 109 -15.43 14.53 19.64
CA GLU A 109 -15.69 15.32 20.85
C GLU A 109 -14.31 15.67 21.42
N SER A 110 -13.87 16.93 21.25
CA SER A 110 -12.58 17.49 21.67
C SER A 110 -11.33 17.10 20.87
N VAL A 111 -10.76 18.09 20.17
CA VAL A 111 -9.45 18.10 19.46
C VAL A 111 -9.47 17.61 18.00
N ASN A 112 -8.91 18.45 17.12
CA ASN A 112 -8.62 18.31 15.69
C ASN A 112 -7.98 16.96 15.27
N LEU A 113 -8.65 15.81 15.40
CA LEU A 113 -8.12 14.56 14.86
C LEU A 113 -9.13 13.87 13.95
N THR A 114 -8.58 13.31 12.88
CA THR A 114 -9.29 12.71 11.76
C THR A 114 -9.12 11.19 11.81
N GLY A 115 -10.10 10.45 11.26
CA GLY A 115 -10.05 9.01 10.97
C GLY A 115 -9.44 8.10 12.05
N ALA A 116 -10.27 7.52 12.91
CA ALA A 116 -9.78 6.42 13.77
C ALA A 116 -9.38 5.21 12.90
N LEU A 117 -8.20 4.63 13.18
CA LEU A 117 -7.71 3.45 12.46
C LEU A 117 -8.68 2.25 12.59
N SER A 118 -9.50 2.21 13.65
CA SER A 118 -10.54 1.21 13.82
C SER A 118 -11.60 1.21 12.73
N LEU A 119 -12.03 2.39 12.27
CA LEU A 119 -13.00 2.52 11.16
C LEU A 119 -12.33 2.27 9.81
N THR A 120 -11.08 2.69 9.71
CA THR A 120 -10.23 2.50 8.52
C THR A 120 -10.15 1.04 8.12
N ARG A 121 -10.15 0.14 9.11
CA ARG A 121 -10.18 -1.30 8.86
C ARG A 121 -11.38 -1.71 8.01
N ASN A 122 -12.57 -1.19 8.29
CA ASN A 122 -13.79 -1.54 7.55
C ASN A 122 -13.67 -1.10 6.09
N TYR A 123 -13.28 0.16 5.86
CA TYR A 123 -13.17 0.71 4.51
C TYR A 123 -12.09 0.02 3.67
N ILE A 124 -10.90 -0.26 4.23
CA ILE A 124 -9.87 -1.02 3.52
C ILE A 124 -10.31 -2.47 3.27
N THR A 125 -11.02 -3.08 4.23
CA THR A 125 -11.55 -4.45 4.08
C THR A 125 -12.50 -4.53 2.90
N PHE A 126 -13.48 -3.64 2.82
CA PHE A 126 -14.46 -3.66 1.74
C PHE A 126 -13.89 -3.15 0.40
N ASP A 127 -12.88 -2.27 0.40
CA ASP A 127 -12.05 -1.99 -0.78
C ASP A 127 -11.37 -3.24 -1.32
N ILE A 128 -10.71 -4.01 -0.45
CA ILE A 128 -10.04 -5.27 -0.84
C ILE A 128 -11.07 -6.27 -1.40
N ILE A 129 -12.21 -6.45 -0.73
CA ILE A 129 -13.27 -7.35 -1.19
C ILE A 129 -13.82 -6.89 -2.55
N ARG A 130 -14.17 -5.60 -2.70
CA ARG A 130 -14.62 -5.00 -3.96
C ARG A 130 -13.62 -5.24 -5.08
N ARG A 131 -12.34 -4.95 -4.85
CA ARG A 131 -11.27 -5.18 -5.83
C ARG A 131 -11.10 -6.67 -6.17
N ILE A 132 -11.25 -7.59 -5.21
CA ILE A 132 -11.23 -9.02 -5.52
C ILE A 132 -12.40 -9.38 -6.45
N MET A 133 -13.59 -8.84 -6.21
CA MET A 133 -14.77 -9.09 -7.05
C MET A 133 -14.57 -8.53 -8.47
N GLU A 134 -14.18 -7.27 -8.61
CA GLU A 134 -13.99 -6.58 -9.90
C GLU A 134 -12.72 -7.07 -10.65
N ASP A 135 -11.58 -7.06 -9.96
CA ASP A 135 -10.27 -7.18 -10.59
C ASP A 135 -9.80 -8.63 -10.72
N PHE A 136 -10.24 -9.51 -9.82
CA PHE A 136 -9.89 -10.94 -9.84
C PHE A 136 -11.01 -11.83 -10.39
N PHE A 137 -12.25 -11.70 -9.88
CA PHE A 137 -13.39 -12.52 -10.31
C PHE A 137 -14.15 -11.94 -11.51
N LYS A 138 -13.93 -10.67 -11.85
CA LYS A 138 -14.51 -9.99 -13.02
C LYS A 138 -16.03 -9.81 -12.93
N PHE A 139 -16.54 -9.62 -11.72
CA PHE A 139 -17.91 -9.14 -11.53
C PHE A 139 -18.02 -7.66 -11.90
N ASP A 140 -19.16 -7.26 -12.44
CA ASP A 140 -19.53 -5.86 -12.57
C ASP A 140 -20.13 -5.41 -11.23
N VAL A 141 -19.49 -4.46 -10.56
CA VAL A 141 -19.86 -4.05 -9.19
C VAL A 141 -20.33 -2.61 -9.22
N LEU A 142 -21.56 -2.37 -8.76
CA LEU A 142 -22.05 -1.03 -8.43
C LEU A 142 -21.90 -0.82 -6.92
N TYR A 143 -20.94 0.01 -6.53
CA TYR A 143 -20.67 0.33 -5.12
C TYR A 143 -21.27 1.69 -4.74
N VAL A 144 -22.27 1.65 -3.88
CA VAL A 144 -22.98 2.80 -3.34
C VAL A 144 -22.52 3.05 -1.91
N LEU A 145 -22.15 4.30 -1.61
CA LEU A 145 -21.76 4.73 -0.27
C LEU A 145 -22.72 5.84 0.19
N ASN A 146 -23.33 5.69 1.37
CA ASN A 146 -24.00 6.84 1.99
C ASN A 146 -23.08 7.61 2.93
N ILE A 147 -23.43 8.88 3.09
CA ILE A 147 -22.84 9.82 4.03
C ILE A 147 -23.93 10.30 4.97
N THR A 148 -23.79 9.94 6.25
CA THR A 148 -24.59 10.54 7.31
C THR A 148 -24.05 11.95 7.59
N ASP A 149 -24.71 12.95 7.01
CA ASP A 149 -24.38 14.37 7.17
C ASP A 149 -25.33 15.10 8.15
N ILE A 150 -26.29 14.38 8.74
CA ILE A 150 -27.21 14.86 9.77
C ILE A 150 -27.31 13.82 10.88
N ASP A 151 -26.67 14.10 12.02
CA ASP A 151 -26.78 13.29 13.23
C ASP A 151 -26.60 14.17 14.48
N ASP A 152 -27.05 13.69 15.65
CA ASP A 152 -26.87 14.32 16.96
C ASP A 152 -25.44 14.85 17.17
N LYS A 153 -24.41 14.04 16.92
CA LYS A 153 -23.01 14.45 17.12
C LYS A 153 -22.57 15.49 16.08
N ILE A 154 -23.02 15.38 14.84
CA ILE A 154 -22.73 16.37 13.78
C ILE A 154 -23.34 17.72 14.17
N ILE A 155 -24.59 17.71 14.61
CA ILE A 155 -25.35 18.89 15.02
C ILE A 155 -24.67 19.60 16.19
N VAL A 156 -24.36 18.86 17.25
CA VAL A 156 -23.70 19.41 18.44
C VAL A 156 -22.32 19.98 18.09
N ASN A 157 -21.50 19.25 17.32
CA ASN A 157 -20.16 19.70 16.98
C ASN A 157 -20.17 20.89 16.00
N ALA A 158 -21.03 20.90 14.99
CA ALA A 158 -21.16 22.02 14.06
C ALA A 158 -21.55 23.31 14.81
N ARG A 159 -22.51 23.21 15.73
CA ARG A 159 -22.99 24.33 16.54
C ARG A 159 -21.92 24.84 17.49
N GLN A 160 -21.26 23.93 18.21
CA GLN A 160 -20.14 24.24 19.09
C GLN A 160 -18.99 24.92 18.35
N HIS A 161 -18.58 24.36 17.20
CA HIS A 161 -17.51 24.91 16.38
C HIS A 161 -17.86 26.30 15.83
N TYR A 162 -19.10 26.50 15.36
CA TYR A 162 -19.57 27.81 14.91
C TYR A 162 -19.55 28.85 16.04
N LEU A 163 -20.15 28.52 17.20
CA LEU A 163 -20.24 29.42 18.35
C LEU A 163 -18.85 29.75 18.89
N PHE A 164 -17.95 28.77 18.98
CA PHE A 164 -16.56 28.96 19.40
C PHE A 164 -15.80 29.89 18.46
N ASN A 165 -15.88 29.65 17.14
CA ASN A 165 -15.20 30.50 16.16
C ASN A 165 -15.77 31.92 16.11
N LYS A 166 -17.08 32.07 16.29
CA LYS A 166 -17.71 33.38 16.44
C LYS A 166 -17.19 34.10 17.68
N PHE A 167 -17.18 33.43 18.84
CA PHE A 167 -16.66 33.97 20.09
C PHE A 167 -15.18 34.38 19.98
N LYS A 168 -14.35 33.53 19.36
CA LYS A 168 -12.93 33.82 19.11
C LYS A 168 -12.73 35.07 18.25
N LYS A 169 -13.54 35.26 17.20
CA LYS A 169 -13.51 36.46 16.35
C LYS A 169 -13.93 37.73 17.11
N GLU A 170 -14.93 37.61 17.98
CA GLU A 170 -15.43 38.72 18.82
C GLU A 170 -14.47 39.07 19.97
N ASN A 171 -13.57 38.16 20.37
CA ASN A 171 -12.61 38.34 21.46
C ASN A 171 -11.16 38.11 20.97
N PRO A 172 -10.60 38.98 20.11
CA PRO A 172 -9.29 38.79 19.47
C PRO A 172 -8.09 39.14 20.35
N VAL A 173 -8.30 39.49 21.63
CA VAL A 173 -7.25 39.91 22.56
C VAL A 173 -7.39 39.16 23.87
N LEU A 174 -6.28 38.62 24.38
CA LEU A 174 -6.22 38.01 25.71
C LEU A 174 -6.23 39.12 26.77
N ASN A 175 -7.32 39.20 27.53
CA ASN A 175 -7.50 40.16 28.61
C ASN A 175 -8.22 39.51 29.81
N GLU A 176 -8.25 40.20 30.95
CA GLU A 176 -8.89 39.70 32.18
C GLU A 176 -10.36 39.31 31.98
N GLN A 177 -11.09 40.04 31.13
CA GLN A 177 -12.49 39.77 30.83
C GLN A 177 -12.67 38.44 30.09
N LEU A 178 -11.82 38.16 29.09
CA LEU A 178 -11.81 36.89 28.38
C LEU A 178 -11.51 35.75 29.34
N VAL A 179 -10.46 35.90 30.15
CA VAL A 179 -10.07 34.88 31.14
C VAL A 179 -11.18 34.61 32.14
N SER A 180 -11.89 35.64 32.62
CA SER A 180 -13.05 35.48 33.51
C SER A 180 -14.18 34.70 32.86
N LYS A 181 -14.54 35.00 31.61
CA LYS A 181 -15.59 34.27 30.88
C LYS A 181 -15.23 32.80 30.68
N VAL A 182 -13.97 32.50 30.35
CA VAL A 182 -13.51 31.12 30.21
C VAL A 182 -13.45 30.40 31.56
N ASN A 183 -13.18 31.12 32.66
CA ASN A 183 -13.28 30.58 34.01
C ASN A 183 -14.73 30.20 34.36
N GLU A 184 -15.72 31.02 34.01
CA GLU A 184 -17.14 30.69 34.17
C GLU A 184 -17.53 29.43 33.36
N ALA A 185 -17.03 29.32 32.12
CA ALA A 185 -17.23 28.13 31.31
C ALA A 185 -16.60 26.88 31.95
N PHE A 186 -15.43 27.01 32.57
CA PHE A 186 -14.77 25.95 33.34
C PHE A 186 -15.60 25.50 34.54
N GLU A 187 -16.10 26.43 35.34
CA GLU A 187 -16.96 26.12 36.48
C GLU A 187 -18.24 25.40 36.04
N PHE A 188 -18.87 25.88 34.95
CA PHE A 188 -20.02 25.20 34.35
C PHE A 188 -19.69 23.78 33.90
N TYR A 189 -18.56 23.58 33.21
CA TYR A 189 -18.12 22.26 32.76
C TYR A 189 -17.91 21.30 33.92
N VAL A 190 -17.19 21.74 34.96
CA VAL A 190 -16.91 20.93 36.15
C VAL A 190 -18.20 20.54 36.86
N ASN A 191 -19.11 21.49 37.08
CA ASN A 191 -20.39 21.20 37.72
C ASN A 191 -21.27 20.26 36.87
N LYS A 192 -21.29 20.44 35.55
CA LYS A 192 -22.08 19.58 34.64
C LYS A 192 -21.55 18.15 34.57
N ARG A 193 -20.22 17.97 34.60
CA ARG A 193 -19.59 16.64 34.44
C ARG A 193 -19.35 15.92 35.76
N PHE A 194 -19.14 16.64 36.86
CA PHE A 194 -18.72 16.07 38.14
C PHE A 194 -19.57 16.51 39.35
N GLY A 195 -20.50 17.47 39.19
CA GLY A 195 -21.31 18.01 40.29
C GLY A 195 -22.51 17.15 40.70
N LYS A 196 -22.50 15.85 40.40
CA LYS A 196 -23.57 14.93 40.81
C LYS A 196 -23.42 14.54 42.30
N ASP A 197 -24.49 14.05 42.91
CA ASP A 197 -24.51 13.53 44.29
C ASP A 197 -24.14 14.52 45.41
N GLY A 198 -24.36 15.82 45.21
CA GLY A 198 -24.17 16.85 46.25
C GLY A 198 -22.70 17.19 46.53
N GLN A 199 -21.77 16.71 45.69
CA GLN A 199 -20.37 17.10 45.74
C GLN A 199 -20.17 18.48 45.08
N ASN A 200 -19.27 19.29 45.64
CA ASN A 200 -18.78 20.51 45.00
C ASN A 200 -17.30 20.32 44.65
N PRO A 201 -16.98 19.82 43.44
CA PRO A 201 -15.60 19.55 43.03
C PRO A 201 -14.71 20.80 43.04
N LEU A 202 -15.29 21.99 42.92
CA LEU A 202 -14.57 23.26 42.90
C LEU A 202 -14.16 23.74 44.32
N ALA A 203 -14.75 23.19 45.38
CA ALA A 203 -14.41 23.57 46.76
C ALA A 203 -12.97 23.19 47.13
N ASN A 204 -12.47 22.06 46.59
CA ASN A 204 -11.08 21.66 46.69
C ASN A 204 -10.69 20.83 45.46
N TRP A 205 -10.34 21.52 44.38
CA TRP A 205 -10.04 20.90 43.08
C TRP A 205 -8.87 19.92 43.15
N ASP A 206 -7.79 20.25 43.86
CA ASP A 206 -6.62 19.38 43.98
C ASP A 206 -6.94 18.05 44.68
N LEU A 207 -7.74 18.11 45.74
CA LEU A 207 -8.22 16.92 46.43
C LEU A 207 -9.16 16.10 45.53
N PHE A 208 -10.09 16.77 44.84
CA PHE A 208 -10.99 16.11 43.90
C PHE A 208 -10.22 15.36 42.82
N VAL A 209 -9.25 16.02 42.16
CA VAL A 209 -8.43 15.39 41.11
C VAL A 209 -7.64 14.18 41.63
N ALA A 210 -7.16 14.23 42.87
CA ALA A 210 -6.43 13.12 43.48
C ALA A 210 -7.32 11.89 43.79
N GLU A 211 -8.59 12.11 44.14
CA GLU A 211 -9.53 11.07 44.55
C GLU A 211 -10.45 10.57 43.42
N ALA A 212 -10.83 11.48 42.51
CA ALA A 212 -11.77 11.25 41.41
C ALA A 212 -11.45 10.01 40.55
N PRO A 213 -10.19 9.69 40.19
CA PRO A 213 -9.87 8.49 39.42
C PRO A 213 -10.20 7.17 40.12
N ARG A 214 -10.40 7.17 41.45
CA ARG A 214 -10.76 6.00 42.25
C ARG A 214 -12.26 5.92 42.54
N SER A 215 -13.05 6.86 42.02
CA SER A 215 -14.48 6.91 42.24
C SER A 215 -15.20 5.77 41.51
N LYS A 216 -16.39 5.42 42.00
CA LYS A 216 -17.29 4.49 41.33
C LYS A 216 -17.67 5.00 39.93
N GLU A 217 -17.93 6.31 39.80
CA GLU A 217 -18.24 6.95 38.52
C GLU A 217 -17.09 6.81 37.52
N ALA A 218 -15.83 6.93 37.94
CA ALA A 218 -14.68 6.72 37.08
C ALA A 218 -14.57 5.28 36.53
N THR A 219 -15.14 4.30 37.24
CA THR A 219 -15.17 2.89 36.83
C THR A 219 -16.35 2.61 35.89
N GLU A 220 -17.50 3.27 36.12
CA GLU A 220 -18.74 3.05 35.37
C GLU A 220 -18.84 3.91 34.10
N ASN A 221 -18.16 5.06 34.07
CA ASN A 221 -18.14 5.98 32.94
C ASN A 221 -16.78 5.98 32.23
N PRO A 222 -16.65 5.32 31.07
CA PRO A 222 -15.40 5.28 30.30
C PRO A 222 -14.86 6.67 29.92
N LYS A 223 -15.75 7.66 29.73
CA LYS A 223 -15.37 9.04 29.37
C LYS A 223 -14.90 9.87 30.57
N PHE A 224 -15.01 9.39 31.82
CA PHE A 224 -14.68 10.15 33.03
C PHE A 224 -13.24 10.71 33.00
N GLY A 225 -12.27 9.86 32.66
CA GLY A 225 -10.88 10.28 32.55
C GLY A 225 -10.65 11.29 31.40
N LEU A 226 -11.50 11.32 30.37
CA LEU A 226 -11.47 12.36 29.32
C LEU A 226 -11.89 13.70 29.91
N TYR A 227 -13.04 13.70 30.56
CA TYR A 227 -13.57 14.91 31.17
C TYR A 227 -12.59 15.51 32.18
N LEU A 228 -11.94 14.67 32.99
CA LEU A 228 -11.00 15.14 34.00
C LEU A 228 -9.77 15.79 33.35
N LYS A 229 -9.20 15.16 32.32
CA LYS A 229 -8.05 15.70 31.58
C LYS A 229 -8.40 17.02 30.87
N THR A 230 -9.58 17.12 30.26
CA THR A 230 -10.08 18.35 29.64
C THR A 230 -10.20 19.47 30.67
N ALA A 231 -10.74 19.19 31.85
CA ALA A 231 -10.84 20.17 32.94
C ALA A 231 -9.46 20.62 33.43
N GLN A 232 -8.51 19.69 33.63
CA GLN A 232 -7.13 20.03 34.03
C GLN A 232 -6.43 20.92 33.00
N SER A 233 -6.48 20.55 31.71
CA SER A 233 -5.90 21.32 30.61
C SER A 233 -6.48 22.74 30.52
N ALA A 234 -7.80 22.87 30.70
CA ALA A 234 -8.46 24.17 30.71
C ALA A 234 -8.00 25.01 31.91
N LEU A 235 -7.90 24.43 33.11
CA LEU A 235 -7.44 25.13 34.30
C LEU A 235 -5.98 25.61 34.19
N GLU A 236 -5.09 24.78 33.62
CA GLU A 236 -3.70 25.15 33.34
C GLU A 236 -3.61 26.35 32.38
N SER A 237 -4.45 26.34 31.34
CA SER A 237 -4.54 27.42 30.35
C SER A 237 -5.11 28.70 30.96
N ILE A 238 -6.16 28.60 31.79
CA ILE A 238 -6.75 29.71 32.54
C ILE A 238 -5.72 30.34 33.48
N THR A 239 -4.99 29.52 34.24
CA THR A 239 -3.95 29.99 35.18
C THR A 239 -2.83 30.70 34.43
N SER A 240 -2.33 30.11 33.35
CA SER A 240 -1.31 30.73 32.50
C SER A 240 -1.80 32.02 31.84
N GLY A 241 -3.10 32.10 31.52
CA GLY A 241 -3.77 33.30 31.02
C GLY A 241 -3.79 34.43 32.05
N LYS A 242 -4.14 34.13 33.32
CA LYS A 242 -4.09 35.09 34.43
C LYS A 242 -2.68 35.63 34.68
N GLU A 243 -1.68 34.76 34.54
CA GLU A 243 -0.26 35.11 34.73
C GLU A 243 0.38 35.79 33.51
N GLY A 244 -0.32 35.90 32.38
CA GLY A 244 0.23 36.46 31.14
C GLY A 244 1.33 35.59 30.49
N LYS A 245 1.35 34.28 30.77
CA LYS A 245 2.39 33.34 30.31
C LYS A 245 2.01 32.51 29.08
N ILE A 246 0.84 32.75 28.50
CA ILE A 246 0.31 31.99 27.35
C ILE A 246 -0.15 32.94 26.25
N ASP A 247 0.08 32.57 24.99
CA ASP A 247 -0.46 33.31 23.85
C ASP A 247 -1.94 32.95 23.60
N LEU A 248 -2.66 33.85 22.90
CA LEU A 248 -4.11 33.74 22.70
C LEU A 248 -4.52 32.45 21.99
N GLU A 249 -3.74 32.00 21.00
CA GLU A 249 -4.05 30.78 20.25
C GLU A 249 -3.93 29.53 21.12
N LYS A 250 -2.84 29.41 21.90
CA LYS A 250 -2.70 28.32 22.87
C LYS A 250 -3.75 28.38 23.97
N PHE A 251 -4.12 29.57 24.43
CA PHE A 251 -5.18 29.76 25.42
C PHE A 251 -6.52 29.21 24.90
N TYR A 252 -6.89 29.55 23.66
CA TYR A 252 -8.10 29.02 23.03
C TYR A 252 -8.03 27.51 22.83
N ASN A 253 -6.91 26.98 22.31
CA ASN A 253 -6.75 25.54 22.11
C ASN A 253 -6.89 24.74 23.40
N GLY A 254 -6.32 25.24 24.51
CA GLY A 254 -6.37 24.56 25.80
C GLY A 254 -7.72 24.65 26.52
N THR A 255 -8.60 25.56 26.10
CA THR A 255 -9.90 25.85 26.74
C THR A 255 -11.11 25.56 25.83
N GLN A 256 -10.87 25.15 24.59
CA GLN A 256 -11.88 25.01 23.55
C GLN A 256 -13.07 24.15 23.96
N ASP A 257 -12.85 22.97 24.53
CA ASP A 257 -13.95 22.02 24.80
C ASP A 257 -14.88 22.52 25.90
N VAL A 258 -14.28 23.08 26.94
CA VAL A 258 -14.97 23.69 28.07
C VAL A 258 -15.79 24.88 27.60
N LEU A 259 -15.14 25.77 26.83
CA LEU A 259 -15.77 26.98 26.31
C LEU A 259 -16.89 26.64 25.31
N SER A 260 -16.67 25.68 24.42
CA SER A 260 -17.64 25.27 23.41
C SER A 260 -18.89 24.67 24.05
N LEU A 261 -18.74 23.81 25.06
CA LEU A 261 -19.87 23.23 25.79
C LEU A 261 -20.70 24.32 26.51
N TRP A 262 -20.03 25.30 27.11
CA TRP A 262 -20.70 26.42 27.77
C TRP A 262 -21.43 27.30 26.74
N LEU A 263 -20.76 27.71 25.66
CA LEU A 263 -21.35 28.52 24.59
C LEU A 263 -22.59 27.83 24.01
N ASP A 264 -22.53 26.53 23.77
CA ASP A 264 -23.65 25.73 23.27
C ASP A 264 -24.85 25.78 24.23
N SER A 265 -24.61 25.66 25.53
CA SER A 265 -25.66 25.72 26.54
C SER A 265 -26.38 27.08 26.60
N GLN A 266 -25.68 28.16 26.25
CA GLN A 266 -26.21 29.52 26.33
C GLN A 266 -26.85 29.98 25.02
N PHE A 267 -26.27 29.57 23.88
CA PHE A 267 -26.55 30.18 22.58
C PHE A 267 -26.96 29.20 21.49
N SER A 268 -27.15 27.91 21.81
CA SER A 268 -27.57 26.90 20.82
C SER A 268 -28.81 27.32 20.03
N ASN A 269 -29.84 27.85 20.71
CA ASN A 269 -31.08 28.31 20.09
C ASN A 269 -30.92 29.48 19.10
N THR A 270 -29.77 30.18 19.11
CA THR A 270 -29.49 31.28 18.18
C THR A 270 -28.95 30.79 16.83
N VAL A 271 -28.49 29.54 16.76
CA VAL A 271 -27.92 28.95 15.56
C VAL A 271 -29.04 28.39 14.68
N THR A 272 -29.47 29.19 13.70
CA THR A 272 -30.64 28.89 12.86
C THR A 272 -30.32 28.67 11.39
N ASP A 273 -29.10 29.00 10.96
CA ASP A 273 -28.68 28.86 9.56
C ASP A 273 -28.31 27.39 9.26
N PRO A 274 -29.06 26.70 8.38
CA PRO A 274 -28.77 25.32 8.01
C PRO A 274 -27.40 25.14 7.33
N GLN A 275 -26.86 26.21 6.72
CA GLN A 275 -25.55 26.15 6.05
C GLN A 275 -24.42 25.80 7.02
N ILE A 276 -24.53 26.19 8.29
CA ILE A 276 -23.52 25.90 9.33
C ILE A 276 -23.32 24.39 9.49
N PHE A 277 -24.42 23.62 9.49
CA PHE A 277 -24.38 22.16 9.64
C PHE A 277 -23.87 21.49 8.37
N ARG A 278 -24.32 21.96 7.20
CA ARG A 278 -23.87 21.44 5.89
C ARG A 278 -22.39 21.67 5.65
N ASP A 279 -21.88 22.88 5.88
CA ASP A 279 -20.46 23.21 5.70
C ASP A 279 -19.57 22.38 6.62
N PHE A 280 -20.03 22.18 7.86
CA PHE A 280 -19.31 21.35 8.81
C PHE A 280 -19.24 19.90 8.33
N ALA A 281 -20.39 19.29 7.95
CA ALA A 281 -20.40 17.93 7.43
C ALA A 281 -19.56 17.78 6.15
N ALA A 282 -19.69 18.72 5.21
CA ALA A 282 -18.94 18.73 3.94
C ALA A 282 -17.42 18.79 4.15
N TYR A 283 -16.94 19.59 5.11
CA TYR A 283 -15.52 19.63 5.46
C TYR A 283 -15.00 18.26 5.91
N TRP A 284 -15.76 17.56 6.76
CA TRP A 284 -15.36 16.25 7.27
C TRP A 284 -15.56 15.12 6.26
N GLU A 285 -16.50 15.28 5.34
CA GLU A 285 -16.64 14.42 4.16
C GLU A 285 -15.39 14.50 3.28
N GLU A 286 -14.92 15.71 2.98
CA GLU A 286 -13.70 15.93 2.20
C GLU A 286 -12.47 15.35 2.90
N ASP A 287 -12.29 15.60 4.20
CA ASP A 287 -11.17 15.05 4.96
C ASP A 287 -11.22 13.52 5.09
N TYR A 288 -12.40 12.92 5.29
CA TYR A 288 -12.59 11.46 5.21
C TYR A 288 -12.07 10.90 3.90
N PHE A 289 -12.46 11.52 2.79
CA PHE A 289 -12.08 11.09 1.46
C PHE A 289 -10.59 11.29 1.15
N ASN A 290 -9.98 12.35 1.66
CA ASN A 290 -8.53 12.55 1.59
C ASN A 290 -7.77 11.45 2.36
N ASP A 291 -8.26 11.05 3.53
CA ASP A 291 -7.71 9.94 4.30
C ASP A 291 -7.87 8.60 3.54
N MET A 292 -9.03 8.34 2.90
CA MET A 292 -9.26 7.14 2.09
C MET A 292 -8.36 7.08 0.85
N ASP A 293 -8.19 8.20 0.15
CA ASP A 293 -7.28 8.31 -1.01
C ASP A 293 -5.83 8.04 -0.62
N THR A 294 -5.39 8.59 0.52
CA THR A 294 -4.04 8.35 1.07
C THR A 294 -3.80 6.87 1.35
N LEU A 295 -4.87 6.14 1.69
CA LEU A 295 -4.85 4.71 1.92
C LEU A 295 -5.14 3.88 0.66
N ASN A 296 -5.20 4.48 -0.52
CA ASN A 296 -5.48 3.85 -1.83
C ASN A 296 -6.87 3.17 -1.95
N VAL A 297 -7.84 3.59 -1.13
CA VAL A 297 -9.21 3.06 -1.18
C VAL A 297 -9.91 3.61 -2.42
N LYS A 298 -10.56 2.75 -3.22
CA LYS A 298 -11.32 3.21 -4.40
C LYS A 298 -12.50 4.08 -3.94
N ARG A 299 -12.75 5.18 -4.67
CA ARG A 299 -13.96 5.99 -4.50
C ARG A 299 -15.21 5.18 -4.86
N PRO A 300 -16.36 5.46 -4.22
CA PRO A 300 -17.62 4.82 -4.57
C PRO A 300 -18.09 5.25 -5.97
N ASP A 301 -18.93 4.43 -6.60
CA ASP A 301 -19.53 4.74 -7.90
C ASP A 301 -20.71 5.71 -7.75
N VAL A 302 -21.46 5.57 -6.65
CA VAL A 302 -22.55 6.47 -6.26
C VAL A 302 -22.35 6.89 -4.82
N LEU A 303 -22.47 8.20 -4.58
CA LEU A 303 -22.40 8.81 -3.26
C LEU A 303 -23.73 9.49 -2.96
N VAL A 304 -24.33 9.18 -1.82
CA VAL A 304 -25.62 9.75 -1.39
C VAL A 304 -25.49 10.36 0.00
N ARG A 305 -26.20 11.47 0.26
CA ARG A 305 -26.18 12.16 1.56
C ARG A 305 -27.57 12.20 2.17
N VAL A 306 -27.68 11.96 3.47
CA VAL A 306 -28.98 11.92 4.16
C VAL A 306 -29.79 13.19 3.95
N SER A 307 -29.14 14.35 3.99
CA SER A 307 -29.79 15.64 3.79
C SER A 307 -30.46 15.83 2.43
N GLU A 308 -30.06 15.04 1.43
CA GLU A 308 -30.59 15.06 0.07
C GLU A 308 -31.85 14.17 -0.09
N TYR A 309 -32.14 13.28 0.87
CA TYR A 309 -33.22 12.26 0.81
C TYR A 309 -34.30 12.42 1.89
N VAL A 310 -34.33 13.55 2.61
CA VAL A 310 -35.29 13.75 3.71
C VAL A 310 -36.77 13.63 3.29
N PRO A 311 -37.21 14.16 2.12
CA PRO A 311 -38.59 13.96 1.65
C PRO A 311 -38.97 12.49 1.43
N GLU A 312 -38.05 11.71 0.85
CA GLU A 312 -38.18 10.27 0.61
C GLU A 312 -38.26 9.53 1.95
N ILE A 313 -37.43 9.92 2.93
CA ILE A 313 -37.46 9.38 4.29
C ILE A 313 -38.83 9.61 4.94
N VAL A 314 -39.37 10.83 4.87
CA VAL A 314 -40.71 11.14 5.41
C VAL A 314 -41.76 10.23 4.78
N THR A 315 -41.75 10.10 3.45
CA THR A 315 -42.69 9.24 2.71
C THR A 315 -42.55 7.77 3.13
N TYR A 316 -41.33 7.29 3.36
CA TYR A 316 -41.09 5.92 3.80
C TYR A 316 -41.61 5.68 5.22
N VAL A 317 -41.39 6.63 6.14
CA VAL A 317 -41.91 6.55 7.51
C VAL A 317 -43.45 6.54 7.53
N GLU A 318 -44.11 7.34 6.69
CA GLU A 318 -45.57 7.29 6.53
C GLU A 318 -46.06 5.89 6.12
N LYS A 319 -45.35 5.19 5.23
CA LYS A 319 -45.66 3.80 4.85
C LYS A 319 -45.52 2.84 6.03
N ILE A 320 -44.47 2.97 6.85
CA ILE A 320 -44.29 2.11 8.05
C ILE A 320 -45.44 2.34 9.05
N ILE A 321 -45.85 3.59 9.25
CA ILE A 321 -47.02 3.92 10.09
C ILE A 321 -48.30 3.32 9.49
N ALA A 322 -48.52 3.46 8.17
CA ALA A 322 -49.69 2.91 7.49
C ALA A 322 -49.77 1.37 7.58
N ASN A 323 -48.62 0.69 7.55
CA ASN A 323 -48.49 -0.75 7.78
C ASN A 323 -48.67 -1.14 9.26
N GLY A 324 -48.73 -0.16 10.16
CA GLY A 324 -49.01 -0.33 11.57
C GLY A 324 -47.78 -0.69 12.42
N TYR A 325 -46.57 -0.58 11.89
CA TYR A 325 -45.32 -0.91 12.62
C TYR A 325 -44.60 0.30 13.20
N ALA A 326 -45.16 1.49 13.07
CA ALA A 326 -44.66 2.70 13.70
C ALA A 326 -45.78 3.52 14.33
N TYR A 327 -45.41 4.42 15.24
CA TYR A 327 -46.34 5.34 15.91
C TYR A 327 -45.68 6.70 16.17
N GLU A 328 -46.48 7.76 16.10
CA GLU A 328 -46.08 9.11 16.49
C GLU A 328 -46.23 9.28 18.01
N ALA A 329 -45.29 10.01 18.61
CA ALA A 329 -45.36 10.51 19.97
C ALA A 329 -44.54 11.80 20.11
N LYS A 330 -45.24 12.90 20.44
CA LYS A 330 -44.66 14.24 20.72
C LYS A 330 -43.82 14.82 19.57
N GLY A 331 -44.25 14.59 18.33
CA GLY A 331 -43.60 15.04 17.10
C GLY A 331 -42.45 14.13 16.62
N SER A 332 -42.11 13.09 17.38
CA SER A 332 -41.19 12.02 16.97
C SER A 332 -42.00 10.81 16.49
N VAL A 333 -41.38 9.96 15.67
CA VAL A 333 -41.96 8.68 15.23
C VAL A 333 -41.03 7.54 15.62
N TYR A 334 -41.58 6.49 16.21
CA TYR A 334 -40.84 5.32 16.67
C TYR A 334 -41.34 4.05 15.99
N PHE A 335 -40.42 3.11 15.77
CA PHE A 335 -40.74 1.77 15.29
C PHE A 335 -41.15 0.87 16.47
N ASP A 336 -42.30 0.18 16.35
CA ASP A 336 -42.84 -0.70 17.38
C ASP A 336 -42.27 -2.11 17.24
N THR A 337 -41.11 -2.32 17.87
CA THR A 337 -40.36 -3.59 17.80
C THR A 337 -41.16 -4.77 18.37
N SER A 338 -41.99 -4.52 19.39
CA SER A 338 -42.83 -5.54 20.02
C SER A 338 -43.93 -6.00 19.08
N LYS A 339 -44.59 -5.06 18.40
CA LYS A 339 -45.65 -5.38 17.44
C LYS A 339 -45.08 -6.08 16.21
N PHE A 340 -43.96 -5.62 15.67
CA PHE A 340 -43.29 -6.25 14.54
C PHE A 340 -42.88 -7.70 14.87
N SER A 341 -42.24 -7.92 16.02
CA SER A 341 -41.78 -9.26 16.43
C SER A 341 -42.90 -10.27 16.69
N LYS A 342 -44.13 -9.80 16.97
CA LYS A 342 -45.31 -10.65 17.21
C LYS A 342 -46.12 -10.90 15.94
N ALA A 343 -45.87 -10.14 14.87
CA ALA A 343 -46.62 -10.27 13.63
C ALA A 343 -46.17 -11.52 12.85
N GLU A 344 -47.13 -12.19 12.21
CA GLU A 344 -46.86 -13.42 11.47
C GLU A 344 -45.92 -13.15 10.29
N GLY A 345 -44.88 -13.98 10.14
CA GLY A 345 -43.89 -13.84 9.06
C GLY A 345 -42.74 -12.88 9.34
N HIS A 346 -42.79 -12.14 10.44
CA HIS A 346 -41.77 -11.16 10.82
C HIS A 346 -40.82 -11.73 11.89
N ALA A 347 -39.55 -11.31 11.83
CA ALA A 347 -38.57 -11.62 12.87
C ALA A 347 -37.60 -10.43 13.02
N TYR A 348 -37.45 -9.97 14.25
CA TYR A 348 -36.53 -8.89 14.61
C TYR A 348 -35.19 -9.47 15.10
N ALA A 349 -34.12 -8.68 14.98
CA ALA A 349 -32.77 -9.07 15.37
C ALA A 349 -32.28 -10.36 14.67
N LYS A 350 -32.49 -10.48 13.36
CA LYS A 350 -32.11 -11.66 12.56
C LYS A 350 -30.58 -11.89 12.56
N LEU A 351 -29.80 -10.82 12.58
CA LEU A 351 -28.34 -10.87 12.52
C LEU A 351 -27.74 -11.19 13.90
N GLN A 352 -28.24 -10.57 14.97
CA GLN A 352 -27.81 -10.82 16.35
C GLN A 352 -29.01 -11.11 17.29
N PRO A 353 -29.64 -12.30 17.21
CA PRO A 353 -30.84 -12.60 18.00
C PRO A 353 -30.64 -12.51 19.52
N TRP A 354 -29.41 -12.72 20.00
CA TRP A 354 -29.06 -12.62 21.41
C TRP A 354 -28.99 -11.17 21.92
N SER A 355 -28.93 -10.17 21.04
CA SER A 355 -28.84 -8.75 21.40
C SER A 355 -30.19 -8.05 21.48
N ALA A 356 -31.27 -8.66 20.97
CA ALA A 356 -32.61 -8.06 20.87
C ALA A 356 -33.19 -7.52 22.20
N GLY A 357 -32.78 -8.11 23.34
CA GLY A 357 -33.21 -7.70 24.68
C GLY A 357 -32.27 -6.72 25.39
N ASN A 358 -31.23 -6.21 24.73
CA ASN A 358 -30.23 -5.35 25.34
C ASN A 358 -30.60 -3.87 25.15
N ALA A 359 -31.41 -3.33 26.07
CA ALA A 359 -31.86 -1.94 26.04
C ALA A 359 -30.71 -0.93 26.04
N LYS A 360 -29.57 -1.27 26.67
CA LYS A 360 -28.40 -0.37 26.74
C LYS A 360 -27.78 -0.13 25.37
N LEU A 361 -27.67 -1.18 24.54
CA LEU A 361 -27.14 -1.03 23.18
C LEU A 361 -28.03 -0.14 22.30
N ILE A 362 -29.33 -0.17 22.53
CA ILE A 362 -30.30 0.66 21.79
C ILE A 362 -30.26 2.11 22.30
N GLU A 363 -30.17 2.31 23.61
CA GLU A 363 -30.05 3.64 24.22
C GLU A 363 -28.76 4.35 23.82
N ASP A 364 -27.63 3.63 23.78
CA ASP A 364 -26.34 4.17 23.38
C ASP A 364 -26.32 4.66 21.91
N GLU A 365 -27.16 4.08 21.03
CA GLU A 365 -27.24 4.43 19.60
C GLU A 365 -28.28 5.50 19.24
N GLU A 366 -29.25 5.79 20.11
CA GLU A 366 -30.25 6.82 19.81
C GLU A 366 -29.74 8.26 19.92
N GLY A 367 -28.57 8.48 20.52
CA GLY A 367 -27.91 9.78 20.57
C GLY A 367 -28.38 10.70 21.70
N GLU A 368 -27.54 11.68 22.04
CA GLU A 368 -27.72 12.55 23.22
C GLU A 368 -28.89 13.54 23.11
N LEU A 369 -29.42 13.79 21.91
CA LEU A 369 -30.52 14.73 21.68
C LEU A 369 -31.90 14.06 21.70
N ALA A 370 -31.95 12.72 21.70
CA ALA A 370 -33.20 11.96 21.71
C ALA A 370 -34.02 12.20 22.99
N ASP A 371 -35.35 12.28 22.82
CA ASP A 371 -36.31 12.27 23.93
C ASP A 371 -36.89 10.86 24.05
N SER A 372 -36.52 10.14 25.12
CA SER A 372 -37.00 8.78 25.38
C SER A 372 -38.40 8.73 26.02
N THR A 373 -38.99 9.88 26.39
CA THR A 373 -40.25 9.94 27.14
C THR A 373 -41.50 9.58 26.32
N GLY A 374 -41.36 9.40 25.00
CA GLY A 374 -42.46 9.05 24.09
C GLY A 374 -42.57 7.56 23.75
N LYS A 375 -41.58 6.74 24.09
CA LYS A 375 -41.53 5.34 23.69
C LYS A 375 -42.50 4.46 24.49
N ARG A 376 -43.13 3.50 23.81
CA ARG A 376 -43.93 2.43 24.43
C ARG A 376 -43.05 1.37 25.08
N THR A 377 -41.92 1.05 24.45
CA THR A 377 -40.94 0.11 24.99
C THR A 377 -39.53 0.69 24.90
N PRO A 378 -38.61 0.32 25.79
CA PRO A 378 -37.23 0.79 25.73
C PRO A 378 -36.47 0.28 24.49
N PHE A 379 -37.00 -0.72 23.78
CA PHE A 379 -36.39 -1.32 22.58
C PHE A 379 -36.85 -0.65 21.28
N ASP A 380 -37.90 0.17 21.33
CA ASP A 380 -38.35 0.92 20.17
C ASP A 380 -37.31 1.96 19.77
N PHE A 381 -37.06 2.10 18.47
CA PHE A 381 -36.07 3.03 17.93
C PHE A 381 -36.72 4.14 17.11
N ALA A 382 -36.12 5.33 17.13
CA ALA A 382 -36.64 6.47 16.39
C ALA A 382 -36.47 6.32 14.86
N LEU A 383 -37.56 6.53 14.12
CA LEU A 383 -37.57 6.73 12.66
C LEU A 383 -37.50 8.22 12.31
N TRP A 384 -38.13 9.06 13.14
CA TRP A 384 -38.12 10.51 13.00
C TRP A 384 -37.98 11.15 14.38
N LYS A 385 -37.11 12.14 14.51
CA LYS A 385 -36.86 12.86 15.76
C LYS A 385 -37.36 14.29 15.63
N ASN A 386 -38.21 14.74 16.55
CA ASN A 386 -38.60 16.15 16.65
C ASN A 386 -37.36 17.02 16.93
N SER A 387 -37.17 18.09 16.17
CA SER A 387 -35.98 18.97 16.29
C SER A 387 -36.23 20.10 17.28
N LYS A 388 -35.24 20.40 18.12
CA LYS A 388 -35.27 21.54 19.05
C LYS A 388 -34.77 22.82 18.38
N PRO A 389 -35.09 24.02 18.91
CA PRO A 389 -34.49 25.27 18.43
C PRO A 389 -32.96 25.20 18.50
N GLY A 390 -32.27 25.55 17.42
CA GLY A 390 -30.82 25.40 17.32
C GLY A 390 -30.35 24.10 16.67
N GLU A 391 -31.27 23.27 16.18
CA GLU A 391 -30.98 22.05 15.41
C GLU A 391 -31.50 22.22 13.97
N PRO A 392 -30.89 21.55 12.96
CA PRO A 392 -31.47 21.49 11.64
C PRO A 392 -32.82 20.76 11.67
N ALA A 393 -33.75 21.24 10.85
CA ALA A 393 -35.13 20.74 10.85
C ALA A 393 -35.77 20.83 9.47
N TRP A 394 -36.54 19.80 9.14
CA TRP A 394 -37.33 19.67 7.93
C TRP A 394 -38.81 19.55 8.29
N ASP A 395 -39.68 20.01 7.39
CA ASP A 395 -41.12 19.89 7.55
C ASP A 395 -41.55 18.43 7.32
N SER A 396 -42.43 17.93 8.18
CA SER A 396 -43.03 16.59 8.08
C SER A 396 -44.48 16.61 8.59
N PRO A 397 -45.28 15.56 8.32
CA PRO A 397 -46.63 15.42 8.87
C PRO A 397 -46.68 15.46 10.41
N TRP A 398 -45.58 15.16 11.08
CA TRP A 398 -45.47 15.11 12.55
C TRP A 398 -44.86 16.39 13.14
N GLY A 399 -44.64 17.42 12.32
CA GLY A 399 -43.99 18.66 12.71
C GLY A 399 -42.54 18.75 12.24
N LYS A 400 -41.80 19.72 12.78
CA LYS A 400 -40.41 19.94 12.39
C LYS A 400 -39.48 18.93 13.04
N GLY A 401 -38.69 18.23 12.24
CA GLY A 401 -37.78 17.22 12.76
C GLY A 401 -36.69 16.84 11.80
N ARG A 402 -36.09 15.68 12.06
CA ARG A 402 -35.01 15.10 11.27
C ARG A 402 -35.08 13.57 11.31
N PRO A 403 -34.44 12.87 10.36
CA PRO A 403 -34.38 11.41 10.35
C PRO A 403 -33.76 10.82 11.64
N GLY A 404 -34.17 9.59 11.97
CA GLY A 404 -33.41 8.73 12.87
C GLY A 404 -32.34 7.94 12.11
N TRP A 405 -31.24 7.60 12.77
CA TRP A 405 -30.04 7.04 12.12
C TRP A 405 -30.32 5.83 11.21
N HIS A 406 -31.14 4.88 11.67
CA HIS A 406 -31.37 3.64 10.93
C HIS A 406 -32.24 3.80 9.67
N ILE A 407 -33.14 4.80 9.62
CA ILE A 407 -34.07 4.94 8.47
C ILE A 407 -33.38 5.48 7.22
N GLU A 408 -32.24 6.15 7.43
CA GLU A 408 -31.40 6.75 6.41
C GLU A 408 -30.96 5.72 5.36
N CYS A 409 -30.29 4.66 5.82
CA CYS A 409 -29.73 3.60 4.99
C CYS A 409 -30.82 2.85 4.24
N SER A 410 -31.89 2.44 4.93
CA SER A 410 -33.04 1.74 4.32
C SER A 410 -33.63 2.51 3.14
N VAL A 411 -33.80 3.82 3.27
CA VAL A 411 -34.40 4.66 2.22
C VAL A 411 -33.42 4.87 1.07
N MET A 412 -32.21 5.37 1.36
CA MET A 412 -31.25 5.70 0.32
C MET A 412 -30.86 4.50 -0.52
N ALA A 413 -30.62 3.34 0.10
CA ALA A 413 -30.31 2.13 -0.64
C ALA A 413 -31.52 1.61 -1.43
N SER A 414 -32.75 1.75 -0.93
CA SER A 414 -33.96 1.37 -1.70
C SER A 414 -34.20 2.28 -2.90
N GLU A 415 -33.91 3.58 -2.79
CA GLU A 415 -34.06 4.52 -3.91
C GLU A 415 -33.03 4.28 -5.02
N ILE A 416 -31.81 3.84 -4.66
CA ILE A 416 -30.73 3.62 -5.64
C ILE A 416 -30.71 2.19 -6.20
N LEU A 417 -30.87 1.18 -5.34
CA LEU A 417 -30.73 -0.25 -5.67
C LEU A 417 -32.08 -0.96 -5.80
N GLY A 418 -33.18 -0.31 -5.44
CA GLY A 418 -34.52 -0.89 -5.49
C GLY A 418 -34.82 -1.84 -4.32
N ASP A 419 -35.82 -2.70 -4.55
CA ASP A 419 -36.41 -3.53 -3.49
C ASP A 419 -35.52 -4.69 -3.01
N LYS A 420 -34.41 -4.98 -3.71
CA LYS A 420 -33.48 -6.06 -3.38
C LYS A 420 -32.05 -5.71 -3.77
N MET A 421 -31.13 -5.82 -2.83
CA MET A 421 -29.68 -5.70 -3.04
C MET A 421 -28.95 -7.01 -2.73
N ASP A 422 -27.77 -7.19 -3.35
CA ASP A 422 -26.97 -8.38 -3.14
C ASP A 422 -26.18 -8.34 -1.83
N ILE A 423 -25.41 -7.27 -1.61
CA ILE A 423 -24.48 -7.19 -0.49
C ILE A 423 -24.68 -5.87 0.27
N HIS A 424 -24.87 -5.99 1.60
CA HIS A 424 -24.77 -4.86 2.51
C HIS A 424 -23.59 -5.03 3.47
N THR A 425 -22.76 -4.00 3.61
CA THR A 425 -21.49 -4.06 4.32
C THR A 425 -21.42 -3.09 5.50
N GLY A 426 -20.68 -3.46 6.55
CA GLY A 426 -20.48 -2.60 7.72
C GLY A 426 -19.44 -3.17 8.69
N GLY A 427 -19.13 -2.43 9.76
CA GLY A 427 -18.41 -3.01 10.91
C GLY A 427 -19.33 -3.94 11.70
N ILE A 428 -18.78 -4.90 12.44
CA ILE A 428 -19.59 -5.83 13.27
C ILE A 428 -20.43 -5.13 14.34
N ASP A 429 -20.08 -3.91 14.76
CA ASP A 429 -20.93 -3.09 15.61
C ASP A 429 -22.28 -2.75 14.94
N LEU A 430 -22.30 -2.56 13.61
CA LEU A 430 -23.51 -2.23 12.88
C LEU A 430 -24.44 -3.44 12.69
N ALA A 431 -23.99 -4.66 13.00
CA ALA A 431 -24.87 -5.82 12.94
C ALA A 431 -26.08 -5.64 13.87
N PHE A 432 -25.88 -5.01 15.04
CA PHE A 432 -26.98 -4.67 15.93
C PHE A 432 -26.68 -3.42 16.77
N PRO A 433 -27.67 -2.52 16.94
CA PRO A 433 -29.00 -2.61 16.35
C PRO A 433 -29.13 -2.09 14.91
N HIS A 434 -28.13 -1.40 14.33
CA HIS A 434 -28.27 -0.71 13.04
C HIS A 434 -28.85 -1.55 11.88
N HIS A 435 -28.13 -2.54 11.35
CA HIS A 435 -28.61 -3.38 10.23
C HIS A 435 -29.82 -4.25 10.60
N ASP A 436 -29.96 -4.66 11.86
CA ASP A 436 -31.14 -5.39 12.32
C ASP A 436 -32.40 -4.48 12.34
N ASN A 437 -32.23 -3.18 12.57
CA ASN A 437 -33.28 -2.17 12.45
C ASN A 437 -33.61 -1.88 10.98
N GLU A 438 -32.61 -1.79 10.10
CA GLU A 438 -32.85 -1.67 8.66
C GLU A 438 -33.63 -2.86 8.12
N LEU A 439 -33.25 -4.09 8.49
CA LEU A 439 -33.98 -5.29 8.11
C LEU A 439 -35.44 -5.30 8.59
N ALA A 440 -35.73 -4.63 9.70
CA ALA A 440 -37.09 -4.46 10.20
C ALA A 440 -37.87 -3.38 9.42
N GLN A 441 -37.18 -2.39 8.85
CA GLN A 441 -37.76 -1.33 8.02
C GLN A 441 -37.93 -1.75 6.55
N ALA A 442 -37.06 -2.63 6.05
CA ALA A 442 -36.99 -3.14 4.68
C ALA A 442 -36.79 -4.67 4.70
N GLU A 443 -37.88 -5.43 4.72
CA GLU A 443 -37.80 -6.90 4.81
C GLU A 443 -37.41 -7.59 3.49
N GLN A 444 -36.63 -8.68 3.59
CA GLN A 444 -36.11 -9.47 2.45
C GLN A 444 -35.37 -8.63 1.39
N TRP A 445 -34.72 -7.58 1.88
CA TRP A 445 -34.06 -6.56 1.08
C TRP A 445 -32.61 -6.91 0.71
N VAL A 446 -31.90 -7.67 1.55
CA VAL A 446 -30.47 -7.97 1.36
C VAL A 446 -30.23 -9.48 1.32
N ASN A 447 -29.47 -9.95 0.33
CA ASN A 447 -29.07 -11.36 0.25
C ASN A 447 -27.91 -11.70 1.19
N TYR A 448 -26.91 -10.82 1.30
CA TYR A 448 -25.70 -11.06 2.08
C TYR A 448 -25.30 -9.84 2.91
N PHE A 449 -25.22 -10.02 4.24
CA PHE A 449 -24.57 -9.05 5.12
C PHE A 449 -23.11 -9.43 5.35
N LEU A 450 -22.21 -8.47 5.17
CA LEU A 450 -20.78 -8.61 5.43
C LEU A 450 -20.36 -7.67 6.55
N HIS A 451 -19.89 -8.24 7.66
CA HIS A 451 -19.44 -7.47 8.82
C HIS A 451 -17.94 -7.64 9.08
N ALA A 452 -17.17 -6.56 8.97
CA ALA A 452 -15.75 -6.56 9.27
C ALA A 452 -15.52 -6.62 10.80
N GLY A 453 -14.50 -7.37 11.23
CA GLY A 453 -14.20 -7.53 12.65
C GLY A 453 -13.57 -6.29 13.29
N HIS A 454 -13.54 -6.22 14.62
CA HIS A 454 -12.95 -5.08 15.33
C HIS A 454 -11.43 -4.99 15.21
N LEU A 455 -10.90 -3.77 15.17
CA LEU A 455 -9.50 -3.50 15.47
C LEU A 455 -9.33 -3.30 16.98
N HIS A 456 -8.38 -4.01 17.57
CA HIS A 456 -7.97 -3.89 18.97
C HIS A 456 -6.60 -3.21 19.05
N ILE A 457 -6.28 -2.65 20.22
CA ILE A 457 -4.92 -2.28 20.60
C ILE A 457 -4.69 -2.83 22.00
N GLU A 458 -3.55 -3.50 22.21
CA GLU A 458 -3.25 -4.19 23.47
C GLU A 458 -4.38 -5.14 23.92
N ASN A 459 -5.01 -5.82 22.95
CA ASN A 459 -6.17 -6.72 23.12
C ASN A 459 -7.47 -6.05 23.58
N LEU A 460 -7.50 -4.72 23.71
CA LEU A 460 -8.73 -3.97 24.01
C LEU A 460 -9.32 -3.39 22.72
N LYS A 461 -10.65 -3.39 22.61
CA LYS A 461 -11.35 -2.76 21.48
C LYS A 461 -10.85 -1.32 21.34
N MET A 462 -10.37 -0.97 20.15
CA MET A 462 -9.97 0.39 19.84
C MET A 462 -11.23 1.26 19.77
N SER A 463 -11.39 2.18 20.72
CA SER A 463 -12.53 3.09 20.73
C SER A 463 -12.16 4.45 21.29
N LYS A 464 -12.91 5.47 20.84
CA LYS A 464 -12.75 6.84 21.34
C LYS A 464 -13.04 6.93 22.83
N SER A 465 -14.08 6.24 23.29
CA SER A 465 -14.50 6.23 24.70
C SER A 465 -13.44 5.63 25.62
N LEU A 466 -12.67 4.65 25.15
CA LEU A 466 -11.57 4.05 25.91
C LEU A 466 -10.22 4.78 25.71
N LYS A 467 -10.17 5.84 24.89
CA LYS A 467 -8.98 6.63 24.54
C LYS A 467 -7.77 5.83 24.03
N ASN A 468 -8.00 4.60 23.60
CA ASN A 468 -6.99 3.69 23.11
C ASN A 468 -7.06 3.64 21.57
N PHE A 469 -7.06 4.79 20.91
CA PHE A 469 -7.14 4.86 19.46
C PHE A 469 -5.93 5.54 18.84
N ILE A 470 -5.69 5.21 17.58
CA ILE A 470 -4.64 5.80 16.75
C ILE A 470 -5.33 6.35 15.52
N THR A 471 -4.98 7.57 15.14
CA THR A 471 -5.50 8.19 13.91
C THR A 471 -4.79 7.63 12.68
N ILE A 472 -5.41 7.72 11.50
CA ILE A 472 -4.76 7.36 10.23
C ILE A 472 -3.45 8.13 10.07
N LYS A 473 -3.49 9.45 10.31
CA LYS A 473 -2.31 10.33 10.21
C LYS A 473 -1.19 9.91 11.17
N GLU A 474 -1.50 9.47 12.38
CA GLU A 474 -0.50 8.93 13.31
C GLU A 474 0.05 7.57 12.88
N ALA A 475 -0.81 6.66 12.42
CA ALA A 475 -0.39 5.35 11.92
C ALA A 475 0.57 5.49 10.73
N LEU A 476 0.30 6.46 9.85
CA LEU A 476 1.10 6.77 8.67
C LEU A 476 2.44 7.48 8.97
N LYS A 477 2.63 8.04 10.18
CA LYS A 477 3.96 8.56 10.59
C LYS A 477 5.00 7.46 10.73
N SER A 478 4.58 6.24 11.06
CA SER A 478 5.48 5.11 11.37
C SER A 478 5.36 3.93 10.41
N ASN A 479 4.36 3.94 9.52
CA ASN A 479 4.08 2.86 8.59
C ASN A 479 3.60 3.42 7.25
N SER A 480 3.85 2.71 6.15
CA SER A 480 3.27 3.04 4.84
C SER A 480 1.82 2.56 4.73
N ALA A 481 1.03 3.14 3.83
CA ALA A 481 -0.31 2.65 3.52
C ALA A 481 -0.28 1.18 3.06
N ALA A 482 0.73 0.80 2.27
CA ALA A 482 0.95 -0.58 1.85
C ALA A 482 1.19 -1.54 3.03
N GLN A 483 1.93 -1.12 4.06
CA GLN A 483 2.16 -1.93 5.26
C GLN A 483 0.85 -2.15 6.04
N ILE A 484 0.03 -1.11 6.20
CA ILE A 484 -1.28 -1.22 6.86
C ILE A 484 -2.19 -2.19 6.09
N ARG A 485 -2.23 -2.07 4.75
CA ARG A 485 -2.97 -3.01 3.89
C ARG A 485 -2.47 -4.44 4.01
N ILE A 486 -1.16 -4.66 3.94
CA ILE A 486 -0.56 -6.00 4.09
C ILE A 486 -0.92 -6.59 5.46
N MET A 487 -0.88 -5.80 6.53
CA MET A 487 -1.29 -6.26 7.86
C MET A 487 -2.74 -6.77 7.85
N PHE A 488 -3.67 -6.06 7.20
CA PHE A 488 -5.05 -6.51 7.07
C PHE A 488 -5.19 -7.75 6.18
N LEU A 489 -4.45 -7.84 5.08
CA LEU A 489 -4.44 -9.02 4.20
C LEU A 489 -3.95 -10.30 4.89
N LEU A 490 -3.09 -10.18 5.89
CA LEU A 490 -2.58 -11.29 6.68
C LEU A 490 -3.57 -11.84 7.71
N HIS A 491 -4.70 -11.17 7.94
CA HIS A 491 -5.72 -11.57 8.90
C HIS A 491 -7.09 -11.76 8.22
N GLN A 492 -7.95 -12.61 8.80
CA GLN A 492 -9.30 -12.78 8.27
C GLN A 492 -10.11 -11.50 8.44
N TRP A 493 -10.79 -11.08 7.38
CA TRP A 493 -11.48 -9.80 7.32
C TRP A 493 -12.60 -9.65 8.37
N ASN A 494 -13.27 -10.75 8.71
CA ASN A 494 -14.35 -10.81 9.71
C ASN A 494 -13.87 -11.12 11.14
N ALA A 495 -12.59 -11.43 11.35
CA ALA A 495 -12.04 -11.76 12.67
C ALA A 495 -11.61 -10.50 13.43
N VAL A 496 -11.44 -10.58 14.75
CA VAL A 496 -10.78 -9.50 15.52
C VAL A 496 -9.30 -9.43 15.15
N LEU A 497 -8.77 -8.22 14.97
CA LEU A 497 -7.36 -7.96 14.68
C LEU A 497 -6.77 -7.09 15.77
N ASP A 498 -5.63 -7.48 16.34
CA ASP A 498 -4.87 -6.64 17.26
C ASP A 498 -3.82 -5.81 16.50
N TYR A 499 -3.93 -4.49 16.61
CA TYR A 499 -2.93 -3.54 16.16
C TYR A 499 -1.79 -3.50 17.18
N SER A 500 -0.69 -4.18 16.85
CA SER A 500 0.46 -4.32 17.72
C SER A 500 1.76 -4.15 16.93
N SER A 501 2.86 -3.96 17.64
CA SER A 501 4.18 -4.00 17.03
C SER A 501 4.46 -5.34 16.34
N GLY A 502 3.90 -6.44 16.84
CA GLY A 502 4.01 -7.76 16.24
C GLY A 502 3.35 -7.84 14.87
N SER A 503 2.06 -7.47 14.76
CA SER A 503 1.32 -7.53 13.50
C SER A 503 1.89 -6.58 12.44
N LEU A 504 2.36 -5.39 12.85
CA LEU A 504 3.07 -4.47 11.95
C LEU A 504 4.43 -4.99 11.48
N ASN A 505 5.23 -5.59 12.37
CA ASN A 505 6.54 -6.14 12.00
C ASN A 505 6.40 -7.33 11.04
N GLU A 506 5.36 -8.15 11.20
CA GLU A 506 5.03 -9.20 10.26
C GLU A 506 4.72 -8.61 8.87
N ALA A 507 3.86 -7.59 8.80
CA ALA A 507 3.55 -6.92 7.55
C ALA A 507 4.79 -6.33 6.86
N LYS A 508 5.68 -5.67 7.62
CA LYS A 508 6.97 -5.15 7.13
C LYS A 508 7.88 -6.26 6.60
N THR A 509 7.92 -7.40 7.28
CA THR A 509 8.71 -8.56 6.85
C THR A 509 8.20 -9.11 5.53
N VAL A 510 6.88 -9.21 5.38
CA VAL A 510 6.24 -9.66 4.13
C VAL A 510 6.47 -8.67 3.00
N GLU A 511 6.31 -7.36 3.24
CA GLU A 511 6.61 -6.31 2.27
C GLU A 511 8.06 -6.38 1.79
N ASN A 512 9.03 -6.46 2.71
CA ASN A 512 10.45 -6.57 2.38
C ASN A 512 10.76 -7.82 1.55
N ALA A 513 10.13 -8.96 1.86
CA ALA A 513 10.31 -10.18 1.08
C ALA A 513 9.80 -10.03 -0.37
N ILE A 514 8.65 -9.38 -0.54
CA ILE A 514 8.08 -9.05 -1.86
C ILE A 514 9.02 -8.10 -2.61
N GLN A 515 9.43 -7.00 -1.97
CA GLN A 515 10.34 -6.00 -2.56
C GLN A 515 11.65 -6.62 -3.04
N ASN A 516 12.31 -7.39 -2.18
CA ASN A 516 13.58 -8.04 -2.51
C ASN A 516 13.45 -9.01 -3.69
N PHE A 517 12.36 -9.79 -3.73
CA PHE A 517 12.11 -10.69 -4.84
C PHE A 517 11.88 -9.93 -6.15
N LEU A 518 11.00 -8.92 -6.16
CA LEU A 518 10.72 -8.12 -7.35
C LEU A 518 11.96 -7.36 -7.84
N ALA A 519 12.77 -6.81 -6.93
CA ALA A 519 14.04 -6.16 -7.26
C ALA A 519 15.04 -7.14 -7.90
N THR A 520 15.14 -8.36 -7.36
CA THR A 520 15.98 -9.43 -7.94
C THR A 520 15.52 -9.77 -9.36
N VAL A 521 14.22 -9.96 -9.58
CA VAL A 521 13.68 -10.25 -10.92
C VAL A 521 13.92 -9.09 -11.87
N LYS A 522 13.71 -7.84 -11.43
CA LYS A 522 14.00 -6.63 -12.22
C LYS A 522 15.46 -6.58 -12.66
N ALA A 523 16.40 -6.86 -11.76
CA ALA A 523 17.83 -6.92 -12.07
C ALA A 523 18.16 -8.01 -13.12
N VAL A 524 17.62 -9.22 -12.96
CA VAL A 524 17.82 -10.33 -13.92
C VAL A 524 17.25 -10.00 -15.31
N VAL A 525 16.06 -9.39 -15.37
CA VAL A 525 15.45 -8.95 -16.63
C VAL A 525 16.27 -7.86 -17.30
N GLN A 526 16.82 -6.92 -16.52
CA GLN A 526 17.69 -5.88 -17.05
C GLN A 526 18.99 -6.47 -17.59
N GLU A 527 19.68 -7.33 -16.84
CA GLU A 527 20.92 -8.01 -17.28
C GLU A 527 20.73 -8.69 -18.64
N GLN A 528 19.63 -9.43 -18.83
CA GLN A 528 19.34 -10.08 -20.11
C GLN A 528 19.13 -9.10 -21.28
N LYS A 529 18.65 -7.87 -21.04
CA LYS A 529 18.45 -6.87 -22.11
C LYS A 529 19.77 -6.29 -22.64
N PHE A 530 20.81 -6.23 -21.81
CA PHE A 530 22.11 -5.67 -22.17
C PHE A 530 23.06 -6.69 -22.80
N GLU A 531 22.83 -7.99 -22.59
CA GLU A 531 23.60 -9.03 -23.25
C GLU A 531 23.23 -9.17 -24.73
N SER A 532 24.23 -9.35 -25.61
CA SER A 532 24.02 -9.54 -27.04
C SER A 532 23.04 -10.69 -27.29
N ARG A 533 22.01 -10.45 -28.13
CA ARG A 533 20.93 -11.39 -28.52
C ARG A 533 21.41 -12.62 -29.31
N GLU A 534 22.68 -13.00 -29.18
CA GLU A 534 23.20 -14.21 -29.82
C GLU A 534 22.64 -15.43 -29.09
N SER A 535 21.95 -16.28 -29.84
CA SER A 535 21.52 -17.59 -29.36
C SER A 535 22.77 -18.37 -28.95
N THR A 536 22.81 -18.82 -27.68
CA THR A 536 23.90 -19.66 -27.18
C THR A 536 23.88 -21.08 -27.79
N GLY A 537 22.89 -21.40 -28.63
CA GLY A 537 22.67 -22.74 -29.18
C GLY A 537 22.27 -23.79 -28.13
N LYS A 538 22.01 -23.37 -26.88
CA LYS A 538 21.66 -24.24 -25.75
C LYS A 538 20.23 -24.01 -25.29
N HIS A 539 19.58 -25.08 -24.83
CA HIS A 539 18.23 -25.02 -24.29
C HIS A 539 18.24 -24.34 -22.91
N ASN A 540 17.70 -23.12 -22.82
CA ASN A 540 17.64 -22.33 -21.59
C ASN A 540 16.37 -22.61 -20.75
N TYR A 541 15.62 -23.65 -21.11
CA TYR A 541 14.39 -24.08 -20.44
C TYR A 541 14.50 -25.55 -20.02
N GLY A 542 14.95 -25.82 -18.81
CA GLY A 542 15.15 -27.18 -18.32
C GLY A 542 14.04 -27.65 -17.37
N PRO A 543 14.26 -28.79 -16.70
CA PRO A 543 13.37 -29.30 -15.65
C PRO A 543 13.12 -28.28 -14.52
N ALA A 544 14.12 -27.45 -14.19
CA ALA A 544 13.99 -26.43 -13.14
C ALA A 544 13.01 -25.31 -13.53
N GLU A 545 13.08 -24.82 -14.77
CA GLU A 545 12.12 -23.84 -15.30
C GLU A 545 10.70 -24.42 -15.37
N ALA A 546 10.58 -25.67 -15.84
CA ALA A 546 9.29 -26.36 -15.90
C ALA A 546 8.69 -26.57 -14.51
N ALA A 547 9.50 -26.92 -13.52
CA ALA A 547 9.07 -27.05 -12.13
C ALA A 547 8.59 -25.70 -11.56
N LEU A 548 9.28 -24.59 -11.82
CA LEU A 548 8.85 -23.28 -11.37
C LEU A 548 7.53 -22.83 -12.04
N LEU A 549 7.34 -23.09 -13.33
CA LEU A 549 6.07 -22.80 -14.00
C LEU A 549 4.92 -23.69 -13.51
N LYS A 550 5.20 -24.97 -13.23
CA LYS A 550 4.22 -25.86 -12.61
C LYS A 550 3.81 -25.33 -11.24
N ALA A 551 4.79 -24.94 -10.43
CA ALA A 551 4.55 -24.35 -9.12
C ALA A 551 3.75 -23.04 -9.22
N LEU A 552 4.05 -22.18 -10.19
CA LEU A 552 3.24 -21.00 -10.49
C LEU A 552 1.77 -21.37 -10.76
N ALA A 553 1.51 -22.39 -11.59
CA ALA A 553 0.14 -22.82 -11.90
C ALA A 553 -0.59 -23.38 -10.67
N GLU A 554 0.10 -24.18 -9.85
CA GLU A 554 -0.43 -24.71 -8.59
C GLU A 554 -0.78 -23.57 -7.61
N LYS A 555 0.10 -22.58 -7.48
CA LYS A 555 -0.11 -21.40 -6.61
C LYS A 555 -1.19 -20.47 -7.14
N GLN A 556 -1.36 -20.35 -8.46
CA GLN A 556 -2.49 -19.66 -9.06
C GLN A 556 -3.83 -20.31 -8.69
N HIS A 557 -3.90 -21.64 -8.73
CA HIS A 557 -5.08 -22.36 -8.30
C HIS A 557 -5.34 -22.19 -6.79
N GLY A 558 -4.29 -22.30 -5.96
CA GLY A 558 -4.40 -22.08 -4.51
C GLY A 558 -4.90 -20.68 -4.15
N VAL A 559 -4.37 -19.63 -4.78
CA VAL A 559 -4.87 -18.25 -4.60
C VAL A 559 -6.34 -18.15 -4.99
N ARG A 560 -6.74 -18.71 -6.14
CA ARG A 560 -8.16 -18.69 -6.56
C ARG A 560 -9.06 -19.41 -5.56
N ALA A 561 -8.65 -20.57 -5.07
CA ALA A 561 -9.42 -21.35 -4.10
C ALA A 561 -9.58 -20.58 -2.78
N ALA A 562 -8.51 -19.98 -2.27
CA ALA A 562 -8.58 -19.14 -1.07
C ALA A 562 -9.51 -17.94 -1.27
N LEU A 563 -9.36 -17.18 -2.37
CA LEU A 563 -10.22 -16.02 -2.60
C LEU A 563 -11.69 -16.38 -2.84
N ALA A 564 -11.98 -17.58 -3.35
CA ALA A 564 -13.34 -18.07 -3.55
C ALA A 564 -14.00 -18.58 -2.25
N ASP A 565 -13.19 -18.88 -1.23
CA ASP A 565 -13.63 -19.27 0.12
C ASP A 565 -13.71 -18.02 1.01
N SER A 566 -14.83 -17.30 0.90
CA SER A 566 -15.14 -16.13 1.72
C SER A 566 -14.00 -15.09 1.74
N PHE A 567 -13.40 -14.79 0.58
CA PHE A 567 -12.31 -13.81 0.44
C PHE A 567 -11.15 -14.07 1.41
N ASN A 568 -10.71 -15.33 1.56
CA ASN A 568 -9.60 -15.70 2.45
C ASN A 568 -8.25 -15.13 1.96
N THR A 569 -8.01 -13.85 2.24
CA THR A 569 -6.78 -13.14 1.90
C THR A 569 -5.55 -13.68 2.64
N PRO A 570 -5.63 -14.17 3.90
CA PRO A 570 -4.46 -14.80 4.54
C PRO A 570 -3.98 -16.03 3.79
N GLY A 571 -4.91 -16.87 3.33
CA GLY A 571 -4.62 -18.04 2.49
C GLY A 571 -3.99 -17.65 1.16
N ALA A 572 -4.56 -16.64 0.48
CA ALA A 572 -3.99 -16.12 -0.77
C ALA A 572 -2.56 -15.56 -0.56
N MET A 573 -2.33 -14.80 0.52
CA MET A 573 -1.00 -14.27 0.87
C MET A 573 -0.01 -15.39 1.20
N ALA A 574 -0.45 -16.48 1.84
CA ALA A 574 0.41 -17.64 2.09
C ALA A 574 0.89 -18.28 0.78
N GLU A 575 0.00 -18.42 -0.21
CA GLU A 575 0.36 -18.96 -1.53
C GLU A 575 1.32 -18.03 -2.30
N ILE A 576 1.13 -16.71 -2.20
CA ILE A 576 2.05 -15.71 -2.78
C ILE A 576 3.44 -15.81 -2.14
N ARG A 577 3.52 -15.90 -0.80
CA ARG A 577 4.81 -16.06 -0.11
C ARG A 577 5.51 -17.36 -0.50
N ALA A 578 4.77 -18.46 -0.60
CA ALA A 578 5.32 -19.74 -1.05
C ALA A 578 5.88 -19.66 -2.48
N LEU A 579 5.19 -18.95 -3.38
CA LEU A 579 5.65 -18.72 -4.75
C LEU A 579 6.94 -17.86 -4.79
N ILE A 580 7.04 -16.82 -3.95
CA ILE A 580 8.26 -16.03 -3.77
C ILE A 580 9.42 -16.91 -3.31
N THR A 581 9.19 -17.78 -2.31
CA THR A 581 10.20 -18.73 -1.83
C THR A 581 10.68 -19.65 -2.96
N GLN A 582 9.76 -20.20 -3.76
CA GLN A 582 10.11 -21.06 -4.90
C GLN A 582 10.91 -20.32 -5.98
N GLY A 583 10.55 -19.07 -6.29
CA GLY A 583 11.30 -18.22 -7.21
C GLY A 583 12.71 -17.91 -6.71
N ASN A 584 12.86 -17.57 -5.43
CA ASN A 584 14.17 -17.36 -4.80
C ASN A 584 15.04 -18.62 -4.78
N THR A 585 14.45 -19.78 -4.48
CA THR A 585 15.16 -21.07 -4.52
C THR A 585 15.67 -21.35 -5.94
N TYR A 586 14.82 -21.21 -6.95
CA TYR A 586 15.21 -21.35 -8.36
C TYR A 586 16.38 -20.41 -8.72
N TYR A 587 16.27 -19.13 -8.37
CA TYR A 587 17.33 -18.16 -8.64
C TYR A 587 18.65 -18.56 -7.97
N ASN A 588 18.61 -18.90 -6.69
CA ASN A 588 19.78 -19.27 -5.91
C ASN A 588 20.44 -20.57 -6.40
N GLU A 589 19.65 -21.56 -6.83
CA GLU A 589 20.17 -22.81 -7.41
C GLU A 589 20.88 -22.57 -8.74
N LYS A 590 20.35 -21.67 -9.58
CA LYS A 590 21.02 -21.27 -10.83
C LYS A 590 22.35 -20.59 -10.54
N GLN A 591 22.37 -19.64 -9.59
CA GLN A 591 23.60 -18.98 -9.14
C GLN A 591 24.63 -19.99 -8.61
N LYS A 592 24.23 -20.93 -7.73
CA LYS A 592 25.11 -21.99 -7.21
C LYS A 592 25.67 -22.88 -8.32
N SER A 593 24.86 -23.20 -9.31
CA SER A 593 25.24 -24.00 -10.47
C SER A 593 26.04 -23.21 -11.51
N LYS A 594 26.30 -21.91 -11.27
CA LYS A 594 26.93 -20.98 -12.22
C LYS A 594 26.20 -20.92 -13.57
N LEU A 595 24.88 -21.09 -13.53
CA LEU A 595 23.99 -20.99 -14.68
C LEU A 595 23.19 -19.70 -14.58
N LYS A 596 22.89 -19.10 -15.73
CA LYS A 596 22.03 -17.92 -15.78
C LYS A 596 20.58 -18.34 -15.50
N PRO A 597 19.85 -17.62 -14.63
CA PRO A 597 18.42 -17.81 -14.48
C PRO A 597 17.68 -17.37 -15.74
N ASN A 598 16.58 -18.02 -16.06
CA ASN A 598 15.71 -17.66 -17.17
C ASN A 598 14.84 -16.46 -16.77
N ALA A 599 15.16 -15.27 -17.30
CA ALA A 599 14.46 -14.05 -16.89
C ALA A 599 12.98 -14.07 -17.29
N MET A 600 12.60 -14.71 -18.40
CA MET A 600 11.20 -14.74 -18.83
C MET A 600 10.32 -15.53 -17.84
N VAL A 601 10.83 -16.65 -17.31
CA VAL A 601 10.12 -17.45 -16.31
C VAL A 601 9.99 -16.69 -14.99
N LEU A 602 11.09 -16.10 -14.48
CA LEU A 602 11.06 -15.27 -13.28
C LEU A 602 10.14 -14.05 -13.44
N ASN A 603 10.18 -13.39 -14.61
CA ASN A 603 9.33 -12.26 -14.93
C ASN A 603 7.85 -12.66 -14.94
N LYS A 604 7.50 -13.86 -15.43
CA LYS A 604 6.13 -14.36 -15.40
C LYS A 604 5.62 -14.53 -13.97
N VAL A 605 6.46 -15.05 -13.07
CA VAL A 605 6.15 -15.18 -11.64
C VAL A 605 5.97 -13.80 -10.99
N ALA A 606 6.92 -12.89 -11.18
CA ALA A 606 6.85 -11.52 -10.66
C ALA A 606 5.61 -10.78 -11.16
N THR A 607 5.29 -10.88 -12.46
CA THR A 607 4.10 -10.25 -13.05
C THR A 607 2.81 -10.74 -12.39
N TYR A 608 2.70 -12.05 -12.12
CA TYR A 608 1.54 -12.59 -11.43
C TYR A 608 1.43 -12.06 -9.99
N ILE A 609 2.52 -12.08 -9.24
CA ILE A 609 2.55 -11.55 -7.86
C ILE A 609 2.16 -10.06 -7.85
N THR A 610 2.76 -9.26 -8.74
CA THR A 610 2.42 -7.85 -8.89
C THR A 610 0.93 -7.67 -9.19
N LYS A 611 0.37 -8.45 -10.13
CA LYS A 611 -1.07 -8.38 -10.46
C LYS A 611 -1.96 -8.63 -9.24
N ILE A 612 -1.68 -9.65 -8.43
CA ILE A 612 -2.50 -9.96 -7.25
C ILE A 612 -2.35 -8.88 -6.18
N LEU A 613 -1.14 -8.38 -5.95
CA LEU A 613 -0.92 -7.30 -4.98
C LEU A 613 -1.55 -5.96 -5.43
N THR A 614 -1.58 -5.67 -6.73
CA THR A 614 -2.36 -4.55 -7.29
C THR A 614 -3.87 -4.78 -7.10
N THR A 615 -4.36 -6.02 -7.28
CA THR A 615 -5.77 -6.37 -6.96
C THR A 615 -6.08 -6.10 -5.49
N PHE A 616 -5.17 -6.38 -4.56
CA PHE A 616 -5.36 -6.03 -3.15
C PHE A 616 -5.11 -4.54 -2.84
N GLY A 617 -4.81 -3.72 -3.86
CA GLY A 617 -4.47 -2.31 -3.76
C GLY A 617 -3.22 -2.02 -2.90
N VAL A 618 -2.31 -2.98 -2.77
CA VAL A 618 -0.98 -2.78 -2.16
C VAL A 618 -0.11 -1.92 -3.09
N PHE A 619 -0.28 -2.09 -4.41
CA PHE A 619 0.29 -1.23 -5.44
C PHE A 619 -0.79 -0.30 -6.00
N GLU A 620 -0.40 0.92 -6.35
CA GLU A 620 -1.28 1.86 -7.07
C GLU A 620 -1.54 1.36 -8.51
N ASP A 621 -2.77 1.56 -9.00
CA ASP A 621 -3.23 1.07 -10.30
C ASP A 621 -2.50 1.70 -11.50
N ASN A 622 -1.82 2.84 -11.30
CA ASN A 622 -1.24 3.67 -12.35
C ASN A 622 0.18 3.28 -12.81
N ASN A 623 0.81 2.23 -12.27
CA ASN A 623 2.11 1.79 -12.79
C ASN A 623 2.45 0.32 -12.46
N PRO A 624 2.02 -0.67 -13.25
CA PRO A 624 2.44 -2.07 -13.08
C PRO A 624 3.86 -2.30 -13.61
N VAL A 625 4.82 -1.45 -13.22
CA VAL A 625 6.25 -1.74 -13.38
C VAL A 625 6.66 -2.62 -12.22
N ILE A 626 7.28 -3.76 -12.52
CA ILE A 626 7.81 -4.70 -11.53
C ILE A 626 8.62 -3.94 -10.47
N GLY A 627 8.15 -4.00 -9.22
CA GLY A 627 8.86 -3.47 -8.06
C GLY A 627 8.65 -1.99 -7.75
N SER A 628 7.68 -1.29 -8.34
CA SER A 628 7.37 0.10 -7.94
C SER A 628 6.46 0.11 -6.70
N PHE A 629 7.06 0.23 -5.53
CA PHE A 629 6.36 0.58 -4.29
C PHE A 629 6.40 2.09 -4.13
N GLY A 630 5.24 2.76 -4.24
CA GLY A 630 5.02 4.12 -3.70
C GLY A 630 6.03 5.20 -4.07
N SER A 631 6.73 5.10 -5.21
CA SER A 631 7.61 6.17 -5.67
C SER A 631 6.95 6.97 -6.79
N THR A 632 6.80 8.26 -6.52
CA THR A 632 6.43 9.28 -7.50
C THR A 632 7.23 9.13 -8.79
N LYS A 633 6.65 9.56 -9.92
CA LYS A 633 7.17 9.58 -11.32
C LYS A 633 8.67 9.94 -11.54
N SER A 634 9.41 10.31 -10.50
CA SER A 634 10.84 10.61 -10.44
C SER A 634 11.76 9.38 -10.49
N SER A 635 11.34 8.22 -9.97
CA SER A 635 12.23 7.04 -9.83
C SER A 635 12.62 6.37 -11.15
N SER A 636 11.69 6.28 -12.12
CA SER A 636 11.94 5.66 -13.43
C SER A 636 13.04 6.38 -14.20
N ASN A 637 13.07 7.72 -14.13
CA ASN A 637 14.07 8.53 -14.82
C ASN A 637 15.46 8.39 -14.18
N ARG A 638 15.54 8.21 -12.86
CA ARG A 638 16.82 8.05 -12.15
C ARG A 638 17.45 6.68 -12.41
N ASP A 639 16.66 5.61 -12.42
CA ASP A 639 17.14 4.26 -12.73
C ASP A 639 17.63 4.16 -14.18
N GLU A 640 16.90 4.72 -15.15
CA GLU A 640 17.30 4.72 -16.56
C GLU A 640 18.61 5.47 -16.81
N ILE A 641 18.86 6.56 -16.06
CA ILE A 641 20.10 7.34 -16.16
C ILE A 641 21.26 6.65 -15.44
N LEU A 642 21.05 6.08 -14.25
CA LEU A 642 22.14 5.56 -13.41
C LEU A 642 22.56 4.12 -13.77
N LEU A 643 21.62 3.28 -14.22
CA LEU A 643 21.90 1.86 -14.46
C LEU A 643 23.02 1.63 -15.50
N PRO A 644 23.06 2.34 -16.65
CA PRO A 644 24.14 2.18 -17.63
C PRO A 644 25.52 2.54 -17.05
N VAL A 645 25.59 3.61 -16.24
CA VAL A 645 26.83 4.04 -15.57
C VAL A 645 27.30 3.00 -14.56
N LEU A 646 26.38 2.49 -13.73
CA LEU A 646 26.68 1.46 -12.73
C LEU A 646 27.15 0.14 -13.39
N GLN A 647 26.57 -0.22 -14.53
CA GLN A 647 26.98 -1.40 -15.30
C GLN A 647 28.37 -1.25 -15.91
N THR A 648 28.69 -0.08 -16.48
CA THR A 648 30.06 0.23 -16.94
C THR A 648 31.05 0.12 -15.79
N MET A 649 30.71 0.65 -14.61
CA MET A 649 31.57 0.52 -13.44
C MET A 649 31.72 -0.92 -12.94
N SER A 650 30.65 -1.71 -12.96
CA SER A 650 30.69 -3.13 -12.59
C SER A 650 31.56 -3.93 -13.56
N THR A 651 31.42 -3.68 -14.87
CA THR A 651 32.20 -4.35 -15.93
C THR A 651 33.68 -4.04 -15.80
N PHE A 652 34.03 -2.79 -15.52
CA PHE A 652 35.40 -2.39 -15.22
C PHE A 652 35.94 -3.12 -13.99
N ARG A 653 35.18 -3.13 -12.88
CA ARG A 653 35.56 -3.84 -11.64
C ARG A 653 35.82 -5.33 -11.91
N ASP A 654 34.94 -5.98 -12.67
CA ASP A 654 35.07 -7.42 -12.96
C ASP A 654 36.27 -7.70 -13.87
N SER A 655 36.57 -6.81 -14.82
CA SER A 655 37.76 -6.88 -15.66
C SER A 655 39.04 -6.72 -14.84
N VAL A 656 39.08 -5.74 -13.92
CA VAL A 656 40.19 -5.55 -12.98
C VAL A 656 40.35 -6.78 -12.07
N ARG A 657 39.24 -7.32 -11.55
CA ARG A 657 39.26 -8.53 -10.71
C ARG A 657 39.80 -9.74 -11.46
N LYS A 658 39.40 -9.91 -12.73
CA LYS A 658 39.90 -10.99 -13.60
C LYS A 658 41.41 -10.85 -13.83
N LEU A 659 41.88 -9.67 -14.21
CA LEU A 659 43.32 -9.41 -14.39
C LEU A 659 44.12 -9.62 -13.10
N ALA A 660 43.55 -9.26 -11.95
CA ALA A 660 44.17 -9.51 -10.65
C ALA A 660 44.25 -11.01 -10.31
N GLN A 661 43.20 -11.78 -10.61
CA GLN A 661 43.21 -13.24 -10.46
C GLN A 661 44.22 -13.93 -11.39
N GLU A 662 44.38 -13.40 -12.60
CA GLU A 662 45.34 -13.88 -13.62
C GLU A 662 46.78 -13.37 -13.38
N LYS A 663 47.01 -12.51 -12.39
CA LYS A 663 48.29 -11.84 -12.09
C LYS A 663 48.89 -11.10 -13.31
N ALA A 664 48.03 -10.44 -14.08
CA ALA A 664 48.45 -9.69 -15.26
C ALA A 664 49.34 -8.48 -14.92
N ASP A 665 50.12 -8.02 -15.91
CA ASP A 665 50.99 -6.84 -15.78
C ASP A 665 50.17 -5.60 -15.37
N PRO A 666 50.64 -4.78 -14.41
CA PRO A 666 49.97 -3.53 -14.01
C PRO A 666 49.59 -2.61 -15.18
N LYS A 667 50.34 -2.63 -16.30
CA LYS A 667 50.02 -1.88 -17.51
C LYS A 667 48.65 -2.24 -18.10
N ASN A 668 48.19 -3.49 -17.94
CA ASN A 668 46.88 -3.92 -18.41
C ASN A 668 45.74 -3.32 -17.56
N ILE A 669 45.99 -3.08 -16.27
CA ILE A 669 45.04 -2.37 -15.41
C ILE A 669 44.99 -0.90 -15.80
N LEU A 670 46.14 -0.27 -16.08
CA LEU A 670 46.18 1.11 -16.58
C LEU A 670 45.43 1.26 -17.91
N ALA A 671 45.60 0.30 -18.83
CA ALA A 671 44.86 0.28 -20.09
C ALA A 671 43.34 0.14 -19.89
N LEU A 672 42.88 -0.62 -18.88
CA LEU A 672 41.46 -0.65 -18.52
C LEU A 672 40.99 0.68 -17.93
N CYS A 673 41.82 1.36 -17.13
CA CYS A 673 41.49 2.68 -16.59
C CYS A 673 41.34 3.71 -17.72
N ASP A 674 42.27 3.69 -18.69
CA ASP A 674 42.22 4.54 -19.88
C ASP A 674 40.97 4.24 -20.71
N LYS A 675 40.63 2.96 -20.92
CA LYS A 675 39.40 2.56 -21.62
C LYS A 675 38.14 3.07 -20.89
N LEU A 676 38.08 2.91 -19.57
CA LEU A 676 36.97 3.40 -18.77
C LEU A 676 36.83 4.93 -18.89
N ARG A 677 37.96 5.66 -18.77
CA ARG A 677 38.02 7.13 -18.79
C ARG A 677 37.68 7.71 -20.15
N ASP A 678 38.32 7.18 -21.20
CA ASP A 678 38.37 7.79 -22.54
C ASP A 678 37.38 7.15 -23.53
N GLU A 679 36.72 6.05 -23.15
CA GLU A 679 35.75 5.36 -24.00
C GLU A 679 34.42 5.11 -23.28
N ASP A 680 34.44 4.32 -22.20
CA ASP A 680 33.20 3.78 -21.63
C ASP A 680 32.37 4.85 -20.88
N LEU A 681 33.00 5.81 -20.20
CA LEU A 681 32.29 6.89 -19.49
C LEU A 681 31.81 8.01 -20.43
N ILE A 682 32.49 8.20 -21.56
CA ILE A 682 32.07 9.16 -22.59
C ILE A 682 30.69 8.79 -23.15
N GLU A 683 30.41 7.50 -23.32
CA GLU A 683 29.09 7.00 -23.78
C GLU A 683 27.94 7.38 -22.84
N HIS A 684 28.26 7.71 -21.59
CA HIS A 684 27.29 8.16 -20.57
C HIS A 684 27.30 9.68 -20.34
N GLY A 685 28.02 10.45 -21.17
CA GLY A 685 28.15 11.90 -21.01
C GLY A 685 29.04 12.33 -19.85
N ILE A 686 29.94 11.45 -19.40
CA ILE A 686 30.84 11.68 -18.26
C ILE A 686 32.27 11.81 -18.77
N SER A 687 32.90 12.96 -18.54
CA SER A 687 34.31 13.20 -18.82
C SER A 687 35.10 13.25 -17.51
N LEU A 688 36.17 12.47 -17.43
CA LEU A 688 37.10 12.44 -16.30
C LEU A 688 38.42 13.12 -16.71
N GLU A 689 38.78 14.20 -16.02
CA GLU A 689 40.04 14.90 -16.21
C GLU A 689 40.95 14.72 -15.00
N ASP A 690 42.08 14.04 -15.19
CA ASP A 690 43.06 13.85 -14.15
C ASP A 690 43.73 15.19 -13.80
N ARG A 691 43.74 15.53 -12.50
CA ARG A 691 44.48 16.68 -11.99
C ARG A 691 45.77 16.20 -11.36
N GLU A 692 46.89 16.84 -11.69
CA GLU A 692 48.15 16.56 -11.01
C GLU A 692 48.03 16.89 -9.52
N GLY A 693 48.26 15.89 -8.67
CA GLY A 693 48.41 16.09 -7.24
C GLY A 693 49.72 16.82 -6.95
N ASN A 694 49.74 17.62 -5.87
CA ASN A 694 50.98 18.23 -5.41
C ASN A 694 51.53 17.41 -4.25
N TYR A 695 52.52 16.58 -4.56
CA TYR A 695 53.18 15.70 -3.60
C TYR A 695 53.78 16.47 -2.41
N PHE A 696 54.23 17.72 -2.61
CA PHE A 696 54.78 18.55 -1.53
C PHE A 696 53.72 19.17 -0.62
N LEU A 697 52.46 19.25 -1.07
CA LEU A 697 51.35 19.82 -0.30
C LEU A 697 50.39 18.77 0.26
N ASN A 698 50.68 17.47 0.07
CA ASN A 698 49.79 16.38 0.47
C ASN A 698 48.38 16.50 -0.15
N ILE A 699 48.31 17.02 -1.37
CA ILE A 699 47.07 17.16 -2.13
C ILE A 699 47.04 16.03 -3.16
N ASP A 700 46.23 14.99 -2.89
CA ASP A 700 45.95 13.94 -3.86
C ASP A 700 45.27 14.55 -5.09
N GLY A 701 45.76 14.16 -6.28
CA GLY A 701 45.19 14.56 -7.55
C GLY A 701 43.79 13.96 -7.73
N LYS A 702 42.75 14.68 -7.30
CA LYS A 702 41.37 14.26 -7.51
C LYS A 702 40.96 14.53 -8.95
N ALA A 703 40.53 13.49 -9.67
CA ALA A 703 39.98 13.62 -11.01
C ALA A 703 38.75 14.54 -10.98
N LEU A 704 38.72 15.50 -11.91
CA LEU A 704 37.59 16.38 -12.13
C LEU A 704 36.56 15.66 -12.99
N ILE A 705 35.33 15.58 -12.50
CA ILE A 705 34.21 15.00 -13.23
C ILE A 705 33.45 16.14 -13.92
N LYS A 706 33.27 16.04 -15.23
CA LYS A 706 32.43 16.96 -16.03
C LYS A 706 31.29 16.17 -16.65
N LEU A 707 30.07 16.70 -16.55
CA LEU A 707 28.90 16.18 -17.25
C LEU A 707 28.71 17.00 -18.52
N VAL A 708 28.78 16.36 -19.67
CA VAL A 708 28.76 17.00 -21.00
C VAL A 708 27.91 16.14 -21.93
N ASP A 709 27.23 16.76 -22.90
CA ASP A 709 26.43 16.02 -23.89
C ASP A 709 27.28 14.95 -24.59
N ARG A 710 26.73 13.72 -24.68
CA ARG A 710 27.41 12.56 -25.27
C ARG A 710 27.92 12.84 -26.68
N ASN A 711 27.14 13.53 -27.51
CA ASN A 711 27.50 13.79 -28.90
C ASN A 711 28.72 14.70 -29.01
N ILE A 712 28.84 15.66 -28.08
CA ILE A 712 29.99 16.57 -28.03
C ILE A 712 31.26 15.80 -27.63
N LEU A 713 31.18 14.94 -26.60
CA LEU A 713 32.33 14.12 -26.18
C LEU A 713 32.74 13.09 -27.25
N GLN A 714 31.78 12.47 -27.93
CA GLN A 714 32.03 11.55 -29.05
C GLN A 714 32.71 12.27 -30.22
N GLN A 715 32.26 13.47 -30.56
CA GLN A 715 32.90 14.29 -31.59
C GLN A 715 34.35 14.64 -31.22
N GLN A 716 34.59 15.09 -29.98
CA GLN A 716 35.94 15.41 -29.49
C GLN A 716 36.88 14.20 -29.51
N ARG A 717 36.39 13.01 -29.13
CA ARG A 717 37.13 11.75 -29.20
C ARG A 717 37.50 11.41 -30.66
N ASN A 718 36.53 11.48 -31.57
CA ASN A 718 36.75 11.15 -32.98
C ASN A 718 37.75 12.10 -33.63
N GLU A 719 37.65 13.41 -33.38
CA GLU A 719 38.62 14.40 -33.87
C GLU A 719 40.03 14.16 -33.31
N LYS A 720 40.16 13.74 -32.06
CA LYS A 720 41.45 13.37 -31.45
C LYS A 720 42.05 12.14 -32.11
N LEU A 721 41.26 11.08 -32.29
CA LEU A 721 41.67 9.84 -32.96
C LEU A 721 42.08 10.11 -34.42
N GLU A 722 41.36 10.98 -35.11
CA GLU A 722 41.65 11.33 -36.50
C GLU A 722 42.95 12.12 -36.63
N LYS A 723 43.23 13.05 -35.70
CA LYS A 723 44.52 13.74 -35.59
C LYS A 723 45.67 12.80 -35.26
N GLU A 724 45.47 11.82 -34.38
CA GLU A 724 46.49 10.82 -34.05
C GLU A 724 46.76 9.88 -35.22
N ALA A 725 45.71 9.43 -35.91
CA ALA A 725 45.82 8.63 -37.13
C ALA A 725 46.52 9.41 -38.25
N GLN A 726 46.23 10.70 -38.41
CA GLN A 726 46.91 11.57 -39.35
C GLN A 726 48.40 11.70 -39.04
N LYS A 727 48.77 11.97 -37.78
CA LYS A 727 50.19 12.02 -37.35
C LYS A 727 50.91 10.69 -37.59
N LEU A 728 50.22 9.57 -37.36
CA LEU A 728 50.78 8.25 -37.61
C LEU A 728 50.99 8.00 -39.11
N ARG A 729 50.01 8.38 -39.95
CA ARG A 729 50.13 8.31 -41.42
C ARG A 729 51.27 9.18 -41.92
N GLU A 730 51.37 10.44 -41.48
CA GLU A 730 52.47 11.34 -41.81
C GLU A 730 53.84 10.77 -41.38
N LYS A 731 53.92 10.13 -40.21
CA LYS A 731 55.14 9.46 -39.74
C LYS A 731 55.47 8.24 -40.62
N GLN A 732 54.49 7.42 -40.98
CA GLN A 732 54.67 6.25 -41.83
C GLN A 732 55.06 6.66 -43.27
N GLU A 733 54.41 7.66 -43.83
CA GLU A 733 54.73 8.24 -45.14
C GLU A 733 56.14 8.83 -45.16
N ARG A 734 56.56 9.53 -44.10
CA ARG A 734 57.94 10.03 -43.98
C ARG A 734 58.95 8.89 -43.96
N ILE A 735 58.70 7.83 -43.18
CA ILE A 735 59.57 6.64 -43.12
C ILE A 735 59.61 5.94 -44.49
N ALA A 736 58.46 5.78 -45.16
CA ALA A 736 58.38 5.15 -46.48
C ALA A 736 59.07 5.98 -47.56
N ALA A 737 58.92 7.31 -47.55
CA ALA A 737 59.58 8.22 -48.48
C ALA A 737 61.11 8.24 -48.28
N GLU A 738 61.58 8.17 -47.04
CA GLU A 738 63.00 8.06 -46.71
C GLU A 738 63.58 6.71 -47.16
N ALA A 739 62.86 5.62 -46.91
CA ALA A 739 63.22 4.28 -47.36
C ALA A 739 63.25 4.18 -48.90
N ALA A 740 62.28 4.77 -49.60
CA ALA A 740 62.22 4.80 -51.06
C ALA A 740 63.37 5.62 -51.68
N ARG A 741 63.70 6.79 -51.10
CA ARG A 741 64.86 7.60 -51.52
C ARG A 741 66.17 6.86 -51.31
N LEU A 742 66.31 6.14 -50.21
CA LEU A 742 67.48 5.32 -49.94
C LEU A 742 67.59 4.16 -50.95
N ALA A 743 66.49 3.46 -51.22
CA ALA A 743 66.44 2.37 -52.19
C ALA A 743 66.78 2.84 -53.62
N GLU A 744 66.25 3.97 -54.08
CA GLU A 744 66.57 4.55 -55.40
C GLU A 744 68.05 4.94 -55.51
N ARG A 745 68.62 5.49 -54.43
CA ARG A 745 70.04 5.89 -54.36
C ARG A 745 70.96 4.67 -54.38
N LEU A 746 70.58 3.59 -53.72
CA LEU A 746 71.31 2.32 -53.72
C LEU A 746 71.21 1.58 -55.07
N GLU A 747 70.04 1.61 -55.73
CA GLU A 747 69.85 1.11 -57.10
C GLU A 747 70.80 1.80 -58.09
N LYS A 748 70.83 3.14 -58.07
CA LYS A 748 71.76 3.92 -58.89
C LYS A 748 73.23 3.60 -58.59
N GLY A 749 73.55 3.26 -57.34
CA GLY A 749 74.88 2.84 -56.91
C GLY A 749 75.28 1.40 -57.30
N LYS A 750 74.37 0.55 -57.81
CA LYS A 750 74.71 -0.83 -58.21
C LYS A 750 75.73 -0.92 -59.33
N THR A 751 75.69 0.03 -60.26
CA THR A 751 76.56 0.04 -61.44
C THR A 751 77.98 0.45 -61.04
N PRO A 752 78.99 -0.40 -61.23
CA PRO A 752 80.38 -0.03 -60.97
C PRO A 752 80.79 1.18 -61.81
N PRO A 753 81.57 2.13 -61.25
CA PRO A 753 82.02 3.31 -62.00
C PRO A 753 82.75 2.97 -63.31
N SER A 754 83.46 1.84 -63.35
CA SER A 754 84.17 1.33 -64.52
C SER A 754 83.26 0.83 -65.65
N GLU A 755 81.97 0.61 -65.38
CA GLU A 755 80.97 0.15 -66.35
C GLU A 755 79.95 1.23 -66.72
N LEU A 756 79.92 2.35 -65.99
CA LEU A 756 78.95 3.43 -66.14
C LEU A 756 78.84 3.96 -67.57
N PHE A 757 79.96 4.06 -68.29
CA PHE A 757 80.00 4.60 -69.64
C PHE A 757 80.23 3.55 -70.73
N LYS A 758 80.15 2.26 -70.40
CA LYS A 758 80.23 1.16 -71.38
C LYS A 758 78.88 0.95 -72.08
N THR A 759 78.35 2.03 -72.65
CA THR A 759 77.12 2.06 -73.43
C THR A 759 77.46 2.13 -74.92
N ALA A 760 76.48 1.88 -75.79
CA ALA A 760 76.68 1.94 -77.25
C ALA A 760 77.05 3.33 -77.80
N GLU A 761 77.14 4.34 -76.94
CA GLU A 761 77.49 5.72 -77.29
C GLU A 761 79.01 5.97 -77.39
N TYR A 762 79.84 5.04 -76.90
CA TYR A 762 81.30 5.20 -76.84
C TYR A 762 82.01 3.95 -77.37
N SER A 763 83.20 4.14 -77.94
CA SER A 763 83.94 3.05 -78.61
C SER A 763 85.27 2.69 -77.94
N GLU A 764 85.88 3.60 -77.18
CA GLU A 764 87.12 3.37 -76.42
C GLU A 764 87.07 4.09 -75.07
N TRP A 765 87.72 3.50 -74.06
CA TRP A 765 87.76 3.98 -72.67
C TRP A 765 89.19 3.89 -72.11
N ASP A 766 89.48 4.70 -71.10
CA ASP A 766 90.74 4.61 -70.34
C ASP A 766 90.71 3.53 -69.24
N GLU A 767 91.82 3.33 -68.53
CA GLU A 767 91.97 2.34 -67.45
C GLU A 767 90.96 2.52 -66.29
N GLN A 768 90.34 3.70 -66.18
CA GLN A 768 89.37 4.02 -65.14
C GLN A 768 87.91 3.83 -65.64
N GLY A 769 87.72 3.59 -66.95
CA GLY A 769 86.41 3.41 -67.57
C GLY A 769 85.78 4.70 -68.10
N LEU A 770 86.54 5.79 -68.24
CA LEU A 770 86.08 7.04 -68.85
C LEU A 770 86.23 7.01 -70.37
N PRO A 771 85.21 7.42 -71.15
CA PRO A 771 85.28 7.39 -72.61
C PRO A 771 86.35 8.33 -73.17
N THR A 772 87.19 7.80 -74.05
CA THR A 772 88.23 8.55 -74.77
C THR A 772 87.80 8.88 -76.19
N LYS A 773 86.97 8.03 -76.82
CA LYS A 773 86.36 8.22 -78.14
C LYS A 773 84.85 7.97 -78.14
N ASP A 774 84.11 8.71 -78.95
CA ASP A 774 82.68 8.47 -79.17
C ASP A 774 82.42 7.33 -80.17
N LYS A 775 81.15 6.96 -80.36
CA LYS A 775 80.71 5.87 -81.26
C LYS A 775 81.23 5.96 -82.70
N ASP A 776 81.61 7.15 -83.16
CA ASP A 776 82.09 7.41 -84.52
C ASP A 776 83.64 7.45 -84.59
N GLY A 777 84.31 7.14 -83.46
CA GLY A 777 85.77 7.07 -83.34
C GLY A 777 86.44 8.42 -83.12
N VAL A 778 85.68 9.49 -82.83
CA VAL A 778 86.19 10.85 -82.64
C VAL A 778 86.57 11.08 -81.18
N GLU A 779 87.68 11.77 -80.94
CA GLU A 779 88.17 12.04 -79.59
C GLU A 779 87.24 12.99 -78.82
N VAL A 780 86.85 12.59 -77.60
CA VAL A 780 85.85 13.33 -76.81
C VAL A 780 86.40 14.72 -76.41
N SER A 781 85.61 15.78 -76.64
CA SER A 781 86.03 17.17 -76.38
C SER A 781 86.31 17.45 -74.89
N LYS A 782 87.22 18.40 -74.60
CA LYS A 782 87.63 18.74 -73.22
C LYS A 782 86.47 19.14 -72.30
N SER A 783 85.46 19.82 -72.82
CA SER A 783 84.25 20.19 -72.04
C SER A 783 83.42 18.96 -71.67
N LYS A 784 83.24 18.04 -72.63
CA LYS A 784 82.48 16.80 -72.44
C LYS A 784 83.23 15.83 -71.52
N LYS A 785 84.56 15.74 -71.60
CA LYS A 785 85.43 14.99 -70.66
C LYS A 785 85.26 15.48 -69.20
N LYS A 786 85.16 16.80 -68.97
CA LYS A 786 84.93 17.35 -67.61
C LYS A 786 83.53 17.01 -67.07
N GLY A 787 82.51 17.00 -67.92
CA GLY A 787 81.16 16.55 -67.57
C GLY A 787 81.12 15.06 -67.21
N LEU A 788 81.76 14.22 -68.03
CA LEU A 788 81.87 12.77 -67.81
C LEU A 788 82.66 12.45 -66.53
N LYS A 789 83.74 13.19 -66.24
CA LYS A 789 84.51 13.02 -65.00
C LYS A 789 83.69 13.38 -63.75
N LYS A 790 82.88 14.44 -63.80
CA LYS A 790 82.01 14.82 -62.68
C LYS A 790 80.91 13.77 -62.43
N GLU A 791 80.39 13.17 -63.50
CA GLU A 791 79.41 12.08 -63.41
C GLU A 791 80.05 10.78 -62.90
N PHE A 792 81.26 10.47 -63.35
CA PHE A 792 82.07 9.36 -62.84
C PHE A 792 82.32 9.50 -61.33
N ASP A 793 82.80 10.65 -60.88
CA ASP A 793 83.11 10.88 -59.46
C ASP A 793 81.84 10.84 -58.58
N ARG A 794 80.69 11.25 -59.13
CA ARG A 794 79.38 11.08 -58.48
C ARG A 794 79.01 9.60 -58.35
N GLN A 795 79.26 8.80 -59.39
CA GLN A 795 78.99 7.37 -59.38
C GLN A 795 79.94 6.61 -58.45
N VAL A 796 81.21 7.01 -58.35
CA VAL A 796 82.16 6.44 -57.38
C VAL A 796 81.59 6.55 -55.97
N LYS A 797 81.12 7.75 -55.58
CA LYS A 797 80.54 7.97 -54.26
C LYS A 797 79.24 7.17 -54.04
N LEU A 798 78.37 7.08 -55.04
CA LEU A 798 77.13 6.28 -54.96
C LEU A 798 77.43 4.77 -54.87
N HIS A 799 78.45 4.30 -55.58
CA HIS A 799 78.86 2.90 -55.57
C HIS A 799 79.56 2.52 -54.26
N GLU A 800 80.38 3.40 -53.69
CA GLU A 800 80.95 3.22 -52.35
C GLU A 800 79.87 3.14 -51.27
N GLU A 801 78.86 4.02 -51.33
CA GLU A 801 77.68 3.98 -50.44
C GLU A 801 76.90 2.67 -50.59
N TYR A 802 76.77 2.13 -51.82
CA TYR A 802 76.15 0.84 -52.10
C TYR A 802 76.97 -0.33 -51.53
N LEU A 803 78.28 -0.37 -51.76
CA LEU A 803 79.15 -1.43 -51.21
C LEU A 803 79.16 -1.42 -49.67
N ALA A 804 79.16 -0.23 -49.05
CA ALA A 804 79.05 -0.10 -47.60
C ALA A 804 77.71 -0.61 -47.06
N SER A 805 76.62 -0.50 -47.84
CA SER A 805 75.31 -1.04 -47.47
C SER A 805 75.22 -2.57 -47.53
N LEU A 806 76.01 -3.22 -48.39
CA LEU A 806 76.11 -4.69 -48.47
C LEU A 806 76.95 -5.29 -47.34
N ALA A 807 77.80 -4.48 -46.69
CA ALA A 807 78.67 -4.89 -45.59
C ALA A 807 78.04 -4.71 -44.19
N LYS A 808 76.91 -4.00 -44.10
CA LYS A 808 76.05 -3.88 -42.90
C LYS A 808 74.95 -4.92 -42.93
#